data_AF-A0A508A482-F1
#
_entry.id   AF-A0A508A482-F1
#
_cell.length_a   1.000
_cell.length_b   1.000
_cell.length_c   1.000
_cell.angle_alpha   90.00
_cell.angle_beta   90.00
_cell.angle_gamma   90.00
#
_symmetry.space_group_name_H-M   'P 1'
#
loop_
_entity.id
_entity.type
_entity.pdbx_description
1 polymer ?
#
loop_
_entity_poly.entity_id
_entity_poly.type
_entity_poly.pdbx_seq_one_letter_code
_entity_poly.pdbx_strand_id
1 'polypeptide(L)'
;DPLTRAARVIKRWFTEGNVPVKVGMLVLFAGVAALLKYASDQGWVAVPVEFRYAGVAAAALAGLVFGWRQRERRRVFALSLQGGAIGVLLLVAFAAFKVHPLLPAGAAFALSVVLVAGAGVLAVMQRAIALAVLGILAGFLAPIWLSTGTGSHVALFAYYAVLNAAILAIAWWRPWRVLNLMGFVFTFGIGTLWGVLQYRPDHFQTTEPFLLLFFAFYLAIPILYARRRAAGGRRIVDACLVFGTPLVAFSLQAALLEGARMPLAFCALALALVYLVLAWMLRMRERYQPLVAPYAVLAVGFATLAVPLALSAQATASVFALEGAAAVWLGLRQQRRLPQIAGLLLQLAAAGSFLIGLEAGPPAQALANPRFTGGLLIAIAGFASAWSYRRSAKSGPAAPYYLWGLVWWIGTALAEIDRFAPPAADADLILVLATLTALLAGVARRWIDAAALDVTVAAALAAAVPLAFAQADAHAQPFAGLGLLAWVLYAGCGIYTLSGLRRVDGRARGFAHAGWVAAWTVALGLGLLELAKRLGLGDGWWVTLAAAPLLAVAAATLWRPGWIGWPLATAFQAWRPALRNGLLLVLALAFVNALTWSGDAAPLPWIALLNPLDLFQAGALLVLANGLQSMPQRSRLRAQHPMLLAVAGFALISVITLRATHHWGGVDWRPSMLQTSLVQTALTVVWSMLGVIGWVVGSRRGRRTLWLAGAVLMAVVLAKLVLVDRQHLGNLLGIASFIAYGLLCTAVGYFAPAPPKTAAPRDSSGETA
;
A
#
# COMPACT_ATOMS: atom_id res chain seq x y z
N ASP A 1 -26.57 -24.62 13.30
CA ASP A 1 -27.00 -23.87 12.10
C ASP A 1 -28.35 -23.19 12.38
N PRO A 2 -28.42 -21.86 12.45
CA PRO A 2 -29.65 -21.12 12.81
C PRO A 2 -30.78 -21.31 11.80
N LEU A 3 -30.44 -21.63 10.54
CA LEU A 3 -31.39 -21.95 9.47
C LEU A 3 -32.15 -23.26 9.74
N THR A 4 -31.51 -24.26 10.34
CA THR A 4 -32.16 -25.55 10.67
C THR A 4 -32.98 -25.51 11.96
N ARG A 5 -32.72 -24.57 12.89
CA ARG A 5 -33.62 -24.28 14.02
C ARG A 5 -34.85 -23.48 13.59
N ALA A 6 -34.70 -22.53 12.66
CA ALA A 6 -35.82 -21.78 12.08
C ALA A 6 -36.75 -22.71 11.27
N ALA A 7 -36.18 -23.61 10.46
CA ALA A 7 -36.94 -24.60 9.70
C ALA A 7 -37.77 -25.55 10.60
N ARG A 8 -37.26 -25.89 11.80
CA ARG A 8 -37.94 -26.79 12.75
C ARG A 8 -39.09 -26.11 13.51
N VAL A 9 -39.03 -24.80 13.71
CA VAL A 9 -40.10 -23.98 14.34
C VAL A 9 -41.22 -23.67 13.34
N ILE A 10 -40.87 -23.39 12.08
CA ILE A 10 -41.83 -23.22 10.97
C ILE A 10 -42.60 -24.52 10.72
N LYS A 11 -41.91 -25.67 10.78
CA LYS A 11 -42.52 -26.99 10.61
C LYS A 11 -43.53 -27.32 11.72
N ARG A 12 -43.26 -26.91 12.97
CA ARG A 12 -44.14 -27.12 14.13
C ARG A 12 -45.38 -26.23 14.13
N TRP A 13 -45.28 -25.00 13.58
CA TRP A 13 -46.42 -24.09 13.41
C TRP A 13 -47.44 -24.58 12.39
N PHE A 14 -47.01 -25.39 11.41
CA PHE A 14 -47.87 -26.00 10.40
C PHE A 14 -48.47 -27.36 10.80
N THR A 15 -48.01 -28.00 11.89
CA THR A 15 -48.34 -29.40 12.20
C THR A 15 -49.14 -29.64 13.48
N GLU A 16 -49.30 -28.65 14.37
CA GLU A 16 -50.13 -28.80 15.58
C GLU A 16 -51.35 -27.84 15.53
N GLY A 17 -52.56 -28.41 15.46
CA GLY A 17 -53.84 -27.71 15.63
C GLY A 17 -54.65 -27.47 14.34
N ASN A 18 -55.49 -28.46 13.98
CA ASN A 18 -56.58 -28.44 12.99
C ASN A 18 -56.41 -27.44 11.81
N VAL A 19 -55.38 -27.63 11.01
CA VAL A 19 -55.08 -26.89 9.78
C VAL A 19 -56.06 -27.19 8.61
N PRO A 20 -56.60 -28.42 8.44
CA PRO A 20 -57.56 -28.71 7.36
C PRO A 20 -58.85 -27.88 7.44
N VAL A 21 -59.37 -27.61 8.64
CA VAL A 21 -60.57 -26.77 8.85
C VAL A 21 -60.30 -25.28 8.55
N LYS A 22 -59.07 -24.80 8.77
CA LYS A 22 -58.69 -23.39 8.55
C LYS A 22 -58.43 -23.06 7.08
N VAL A 23 -57.93 -24.03 6.31
CA VAL A 23 -57.82 -23.92 4.85
C VAL A 23 -59.20 -24.14 4.20
N GLY A 24 -60.00 -25.08 4.72
CA GLY A 24 -61.36 -25.34 4.26
C GLY A 24 -62.32 -24.15 4.36
N MET A 25 -62.24 -23.34 5.43
CA MET A 25 -63.09 -22.15 5.60
C MET A 25 -62.70 -21.00 4.66
N LEU A 26 -61.42 -20.90 4.29
CA LEU A 26 -60.88 -19.91 3.34
C LEU A 26 -61.28 -20.26 1.89
N VAL A 27 -61.32 -21.55 1.56
CA VAL A 27 -61.85 -22.07 0.28
C VAL A 27 -63.38 -21.93 0.21
N LEU A 28 -64.09 -22.13 1.33
CA LEU A 28 -65.54 -21.92 1.41
C LEU A 28 -65.94 -20.44 1.20
N PHE A 29 -65.17 -19.49 1.74
CA PHE A 29 -65.41 -18.06 1.53
C PHE A 29 -65.04 -17.58 0.11
N ALA A 30 -64.00 -18.14 -0.49
CA ALA A 30 -63.69 -17.90 -1.90
C ALA A 30 -64.78 -18.49 -2.83
N GLY A 31 -65.34 -19.66 -2.46
CA GLY A 31 -66.48 -20.28 -3.12
C GLY A 31 -67.76 -19.45 -3.04
N VAL A 32 -68.09 -18.89 -1.87
CA VAL A 32 -69.27 -18.01 -1.68
C VAL A 32 -69.08 -16.65 -2.36
N ALA A 33 -67.86 -16.10 -2.38
CA ALA A 33 -67.55 -14.87 -3.11
C ALA A 33 -67.60 -15.05 -4.64
N ALA A 34 -67.17 -16.22 -5.15
CA ALA A 34 -67.31 -16.59 -6.55
C ALA A 34 -68.77 -16.84 -6.93
N LEU A 35 -69.57 -17.45 -6.05
CA LEU A 35 -71.02 -17.66 -6.23
C LEU A 35 -71.80 -16.34 -6.25
N LEU A 36 -71.44 -15.38 -5.40
CA LEU A 36 -72.03 -14.04 -5.36
C LEU A 36 -71.60 -13.18 -6.55
N LYS A 37 -70.36 -13.33 -7.03
CA LYS A 37 -69.90 -12.71 -8.28
C LYS A 37 -70.65 -13.28 -9.48
N TYR A 38 -70.82 -14.61 -9.53
CA TYR A 38 -71.60 -15.29 -10.57
C TYR A 38 -73.07 -14.87 -10.59
N ALA A 39 -73.70 -14.68 -9.42
CA ALA A 39 -75.07 -14.15 -9.31
C ALA A 39 -75.19 -12.67 -9.72
N SER A 40 -74.13 -11.87 -9.55
CA SER A 40 -74.04 -10.48 -10.00
C SER A 40 -73.79 -10.38 -11.51
N ASP A 41 -72.99 -11.28 -12.09
CA ASP A 41 -72.65 -11.30 -13.52
C ASP A 41 -73.82 -11.85 -14.38
N GLN A 42 -74.70 -12.67 -13.78
CA GLN A 42 -75.94 -13.20 -14.41
C GLN A 42 -77.17 -12.28 -14.25
N GLY A 43 -77.01 -11.10 -13.62
CA GLY A 43 -78.06 -10.06 -13.60
C GLY A 43 -79.23 -10.27 -12.61
N TRP A 44 -79.13 -11.17 -11.63
CA TRP A 44 -80.27 -11.47 -10.73
C TRP A 44 -80.52 -10.40 -9.64
N VAL A 45 -79.54 -9.53 -9.36
CA VAL A 45 -79.71 -8.35 -8.48
C VAL A 45 -78.88 -7.17 -9.01
N ALA A 46 -79.51 -6.25 -9.74
CA ALA A 46 -78.88 -5.02 -10.21
C ALA A 46 -78.94 -3.91 -9.14
N VAL A 47 -78.10 -3.99 -8.10
CA VAL A 47 -77.90 -2.82 -7.21
C VAL A 47 -77.00 -1.82 -7.94
N PRO A 48 -77.43 -0.57 -8.17
CA PRO A 48 -76.57 0.46 -8.74
C PRO A 48 -75.29 0.59 -7.92
N VAL A 49 -74.18 0.81 -8.62
CA VAL A 49 -72.83 0.74 -8.03
C VAL A 49 -72.66 1.75 -6.89
N GLU A 50 -73.36 2.88 -6.95
CA GLU A 50 -73.45 3.93 -5.94
C GLU A 50 -73.97 3.39 -4.60
N PHE A 51 -75.07 2.63 -4.63
CA PHE A 51 -75.68 2.06 -3.42
C PHE A 51 -74.83 0.95 -2.81
N ARG A 52 -74.05 0.23 -3.62
CA ARG A 52 -73.10 -0.78 -3.14
C ARG A 52 -71.98 -0.11 -2.33
N TYR A 53 -71.39 0.97 -2.84
CA TYR A 53 -70.36 1.71 -2.12
C TYR A 53 -70.90 2.44 -0.89
N ALA A 54 -72.09 3.04 -0.99
CA ALA A 54 -72.75 3.67 0.15
C ALA A 54 -73.07 2.67 1.27
N GLY A 55 -73.55 1.46 0.92
CA GLY A 55 -73.82 0.40 1.89
C GLY A 55 -72.57 -0.10 2.61
N VAL A 56 -71.47 -0.34 1.87
CA VAL A 56 -70.19 -0.75 2.45
C VAL A 56 -69.61 0.37 3.33
N ALA A 57 -69.71 1.64 2.91
CA ALA A 57 -69.27 2.78 3.71
C ALA A 57 -70.09 2.94 5.00
N ALA A 58 -71.41 2.80 4.93
CA ALA A 58 -72.30 2.85 6.10
C ALA A 58 -72.00 1.73 7.10
N ALA A 59 -71.78 0.51 6.61
CA ALA A 59 -71.38 -0.63 7.45
C ALA A 59 -70.01 -0.39 8.12
N ALA A 60 -69.04 0.16 7.39
CA ALA A 60 -67.74 0.51 7.94
C ALA A 60 -67.82 1.65 8.98
N LEU A 61 -68.63 2.69 8.75
CA LEU A 61 -68.90 3.74 9.73
C LEU A 61 -69.58 3.20 11.00
N ALA A 62 -70.56 2.31 10.85
CA ALA A 62 -71.19 1.62 11.98
C ALA A 62 -70.16 0.78 12.76
N GLY A 63 -69.26 0.08 12.05
CA GLY A 63 -68.14 -0.65 12.65
C GLY A 63 -67.17 0.25 13.42
N LEU A 64 -66.88 1.46 12.91
CA LEU A 64 -66.09 2.48 13.60
C LEU A 64 -66.74 2.95 14.91
N VAL A 65 -68.04 3.29 14.87
CA VAL A 65 -68.80 3.74 16.04
C VAL A 65 -68.92 2.61 17.08
N PHE A 66 -69.19 1.38 16.64
CA PHE A 66 -69.25 0.22 17.51
C PHE A 66 -67.89 -0.08 18.16
N GLY A 67 -66.80 -0.04 17.37
CA GLY A 67 -65.44 -0.17 17.86
C GLY A 67 -65.10 0.90 18.90
N TRP A 68 -65.53 2.15 18.70
CA TRP A 68 -65.36 3.25 19.66
C TRP A 68 -66.07 2.99 20.99
N ARG A 69 -67.32 2.54 20.96
CA ARG A 69 -68.07 2.17 22.18
C ARG A 69 -67.42 1.01 22.93
N GLN A 70 -66.83 0.05 22.21
CA GLN A 70 -66.25 -1.16 22.79
C GLN A 70 -64.80 -0.98 23.32
N ARG A 71 -64.20 0.21 23.16
CA ARG A 71 -62.78 0.47 23.48
C ARG A 71 -62.40 0.17 24.94
N GLU A 72 -63.33 0.34 25.88
CA GLU A 72 -63.09 0.15 27.33
C GLU A 72 -63.27 -1.31 27.75
N ARG A 73 -64.10 -2.08 27.03
CA ARG A 73 -64.44 -3.48 27.37
C ARG A 73 -63.56 -4.50 26.65
N ARG A 74 -63.23 -4.27 25.36
CA ARG A 74 -62.45 -5.21 24.53
C ARG A 74 -61.45 -4.47 23.64
N ARG A 75 -60.40 -3.93 24.26
CA ARG A 75 -59.43 -3.02 23.62
C ARG A 75 -58.79 -3.57 22.34
N VAL A 76 -58.31 -4.82 22.34
CA VAL A 76 -57.63 -5.40 21.16
C VAL A 76 -58.61 -5.56 19.99
N PHE A 77 -59.81 -6.07 20.25
CA PHE A 77 -60.86 -6.22 19.25
C PHE A 77 -61.32 -4.87 18.68
N ALA A 78 -61.54 -3.88 19.55
CA ALA A 78 -61.94 -2.52 19.15
C ALA A 78 -60.91 -1.86 18.21
N LEU A 79 -59.61 -2.01 18.51
CA LEU A 79 -58.54 -1.44 17.68
C LEU A 79 -58.42 -2.11 16.30
N SER A 80 -58.56 -3.44 16.24
CA SER A 80 -58.58 -4.16 14.95
C SER A 80 -59.79 -3.82 14.11
N LEU A 81 -60.97 -3.70 14.74
CA LEU A 81 -62.21 -3.34 14.05
C LEU A 81 -62.16 -1.90 13.51
N GLN A 82 -61.68 -0.95 14.31
CA GLN A 82 -61.51 0.44 13.88
C GLN A 82 -60.48 0.57 12.74
N GLY A 83 -59.32 -0.11 12.85
CA GLY A 83 -58.31 -0.11 11.79
C GLY A 83 -58.83 -0.71 10.49
N GLY A 84 -59.55 -1.84 10.58
CA GLY A 84 -60.20 -2.48 9.43
C GLY A 84 -61.28 -1.59 8.80
N ALA A 85 -62.13 -0.96 9.61
CA ALA A 85 -63.19 -0.07 9.13
C ALA A 85 -62.63 1.18 8.41
N ILE A 86 -61.56 1.80 8.92
CA ILE A 86 -60.89 2.91 8.22
C ILE A 86 -60.26 2.43 6.90
N GLY A 87 -59.64 1.24 6.90
CA GLY A 87 -59.09 0.63 5.68
C GLY A 87 -60.16 0.38 4.61
N VAL A 88 -61.34 -0.12 5.02
CA VAL A 88 -62.49 -0.31 4.13
C VAL A 88 -62.97 1.03 3.57
N LEU A 89 -63.11 2.07 4.40
CA LEU A 89 -63.53 3.40 3.93
C LEU A 89 -62.56 4.01 2.92
N LEU A 90 -61.25 3.80 3.10
CA LEU A 90 -60.23 4.22 2.14
C LEU A 90 -60.32 3.44 0.82
N LEU A 91 -60.55 2.13 0.87
CA LEU A 91 -60.75 1.30 -0.32
C LEU A 91 -62.03 1.68 -1.08
N VAL A 92 -63.11 1.99 -0.38
CA VAL A 92 -64.36 2.51 -0.98
C VAL A 92 -64.08 3.84 -1.66
N ALA A 93 -63.39 4.78 -1.01
CA ALA A 93 -63.03 6.07 -1.60
C ALA A 93 -62.18 5.91 -2.87
N PHE A 94 -61.20 5.00 -2.85
CA PHE A 94 -60.37 4.68 -4.00
C PHE A 94 -61.17 4.06 -5.15
N ALA A 95 -62.00 3.06 -4.88
CA ALA A 95 -62.78 2.37 -5.89
C ALA A 95 -63.83 3.28 -6.53
N ALA A 96 -64.47 4.13 -5.71
CA ALA A 96 -65.41 5.14 -6.18
C ALA A 96 -64.74 6.18 -7.09
N PHE A 97 -63.45 6.50 -6.90
CA PHE A 97 -62.72 7.40 -7.79
C PHE A 97 -62.18 6.71 -9.06
N LYS A 98 -61.44 5.61 -8.91
CA LYS A 98 -60.62 5.04 -9.99
C LYS A 98 -61.32 3.96 -10.80
N VAL A 99 -62.27 3.24 -10.19
CA VAL A 99 -62.91 2.07 -10.82
C VAL A 99 -64.27 2.44 -11.41
N HIS A 100 -65.08 3.24 -10.72
CA HIS A 100 -66.45 3.58 -11.15
C HIS A 100 -66.73 5.09 -11.32
N PRO A 101 -65.69 5.91 -11.58
CA PRO A 101 -65.67 7.39 -11.52
C PRO A 101 -66.84 8.14 -10.83
N LEU A 102 -67.26 7.69 -9.65
CA LEU A 102 -68.37 8.26 -8.87
C LEU A 102 -67.94 9.50 -8.07
N LEU A 103 -66.65 9.60 -7.74
CA LEU A 103 -66.09 10.72 -6.99
C LEU A 103 -65.08 11.49 -7.83
N PRO A 104 -65.11 12.84 -7.85
CA PRO A 104 -64.04 13.62 -8.42
C PRO A 104 -62.76 13.48 -7.58
N ALA A 105 -61.59 13.61 -8.23
CA ALA A 105 -60.28 13.44 -7.60
C ALA A 105 -60.11 14.26 -6.30
N GLY A 106 -60.57 15.52 -6.31
CA GLY A 106 -60.49 16.40 -5.15
C GLY A 106 -61.30 15.90 -3.95
N ALA A 107 -62.50 15.33 -4.17
CA ALA A 107 -63.33 14.81 -3.09
C ALA A 107 -62.77 13.50 -2.51
N ALA A 108 -62.29 12.58 -3.37
CA ALA A 108 -61.63 11.36 -2.94
C ALA A 108 -60.35 11.64 -2.13
N PHE A 109 -59.58 12.65 -2.54
CA PHE A 109 -58.41 13.13 -1.82
C PHE A 109 -58.78 13.74 -0.46
N ALA A 110 -59.75 14.66 -0.41
CA ALA A 110 -60.21 15.27 0.83
C ALA A 110 -60.74 14.22 1.83
N LEU A 111 -61.52 13.25 1.36
CA LEU A 111 -62.02 12.15 2.20
C LEU A 111 -60.88 11.30 2.76
N SER A 112 -59.86 11.00 1.95
CA SER A 112 -58.67 10.25 2.39
C SER A 112 -57.90 11.01 3.47
N VAL A 113 -57.76 12.34 3.34
CA VAL A 113 -57.13 13.20 4.35
C VAL A 113 -57.90 13.12 5.67
N VAL A 114 -59.22 13.26 5.64
CA VAL A 114 -60.07 13.20 6.84
C VAL A 114 -59.98 11.84 7.53
N LEU A 115 -60.03 10.74 6.76
CA LEU A 115 -59.94 9.38 7.30
C LEU A 115 -58.58 9.10 7.95
N VAL A 116 -57.48 9.54 7.31
CA VAL A 116 -56.11 9.40 7.84
C VAL A 116 -55.91 10.26 9.09
N ALA A 117 -56.38 11.50 9.09
CA ALA A 117 -56.34 12.39 10.25
C ALA A 117 -57.15 11.80 11.42
N GLY A 118 -58.36 11.29 11.14
CA GLY A 118 -59.20 10.59 12.11
C GLY A 118 -58.52 9.36 12.70
N ALA A 119 -57.86 8.54 11.87
CA ALA A 119 -57.07 7.40 12.33
C ALA A 119 -55.93 7.83 13.28
N GLY A 120 -55.24 8.92 12.95
CA GLY A 120 -54.18 9.50 13.79
C GLY A 120 -54.69 9.97 15.15
N VAL A 121 -55.80 10.72 15.18
CA VAL A 121 -56.43 11.19 16.42
C VAL A 121 -56.87 10.01 17.29
N LEU A 122 -57.56 9.03 16.70
CA LEU A 122 -57.98 7.81 17.38
C LEU A 122 -56.78 7.03 17.95
N ALA A 123 -55.67 6.97 17.23
CA ALA A 123 -54.47 6.28 17.68
C ALA A 123 -53.80 6.96 18.90
N VAL A 124 -53.75 8.31 18.91
CA VAL A 124 -53.22 9.09 20.03
C VAL A 124 -54.12 8.94 21.25
N MET A 125 -55.45 9.09 21.08
CA MET A 125 -56.43 8.95 22.17
C MET A 125 -56.40 7.55 22.80
N GLN A 126 -56.29 6.51 21.98
CA GLN A 126 -56.36 5.11 22.45
C GLN A 126 -54.98 4.49 22.76
N ARG A 127 -53.90 5.26 22.62
CA ARG A 127 -52.50 4.81 22.77
C ARG A 127 -52.19 3.55 21.95
N ALA A 128 -52.65 3.50 20.71
CA ALA A 128 -52.60 2.32 19.87
C ALA A 128 -51.63 2.48 18.69
N ILE A 129 -50.43 1.91 18.81
CA ILE A 129 -49.39 2.02 17.78
C ILE A 129 -49.81 1.40 16.44
N ALA A 130 -50.59 0.31 16.46
CA ALA A 130 -51.06 -0.36 15.24
C ALA A 130 -51.97 0.55 14.40
N LEU A 131 -52.86 1.31 15.04
CA LEU A 131 -53.76 2.23 14.35
C LEU A 131 -53.00 3.43 13.76
N ALA A 132 -51.99 3.94 14.49
CA ALA A 132 -51.11 4.99 13.97
C ALA A 132 -50.30 4.49 12.76
N VAL A 133 -49.76 3.27 12.84
CA VAL A 133 -48.98 2.67 11.75
C VAL A 133 -49.82 2.52 10.49
N LEU A 134 -51.03 1.96 10.61
CA LEU A 134 -51.96 1.79 9.48
C LEU A 134 -52.41 3.14 8.91
N GLY A 135 -52.75 4.11 9.77
CA GLY A 135 -53.15 5.44 9.34
C GLY A 135 -52.06 6.18 8.55
N ILE A 136 -50.82 6.11 9.02
CA ILE A 136 -49.69 6.75 8.33
C ILE A 136 -49.32 6.04 7.03
N LEU A 137 -49.32 4.71 7.05
CA LEU A 137 -49.09 3.92 5.83
C LEU A 137 -50.11 4.28 4.75
N ALA A 138 -51.39 4.29 5.12
CA ALA A 138 -52.48 4.74 4.25
C ALA A 138 -52.30 6.19 3.79
N GLY A 139 -51.92 7.10 4.69
CA GLY A 139 -51.65 8.50 4.38
C GLY A 139 -50.59 8.67 3.30
N PHE A 140 -49.44 8.02 3.43
CA PHE A 140 -48.38 8.14 2.43
C PHE A 140 -48.73 7.50 1.08
N LEU A 141 -49.50 6.41 1.07
CA LEU A 141 -49.92 5.69 -0.13
C LEU A 141 -51.09 6.33 -0.88
N ALA A 142 -51.95 7.10 -0.18
CA ALA A 142 -53.17 7.65 -0.77
C ALA A 142 -52.90 8.51 -2.04
N PRO A 143 -51.95 9.46 -2.06
CA PRO A 143 -51.67 10.24 -3.27
C PRO A 143 -51.14 9.40 -4.44
N ILE A 144 -50.38 8.33 -4.17
CA ILE A 144 -49.77 7.50 -5.21
C ILE A 144 -50.86 6.76 -5.99
N TRP A 145 -51.86 6.21 -5.30
CA TRP A 145 -52.91 5.43 -5.95
C TRP A 145 -54.03 6.31 -6.52
N LEU A 146 -54.26 7.49 -5.93
CA LEU A 146 -55.21 8.51 -6.41
C LEU A 146 -54.64 9.43 -7.52
N SER A 147 -53.38 9.27 -7.91
CA SER A 147 -52.74 10.11 -8.95
C SER A 147 -53.36 9.90 -10.34
N THR A 148 -53.68 11.01 -11.01
CA THR A 148 -54.21 11.09 -12.38
C THR A 148 -53.10 11.18 -13.45
N GLY A 149 -51.82 11.14 -13.07
CA GLY A 149 -50.68 11.23 -13.99
C GLY A 149 -50.28 12.66 -14.40
N THR A 150 -51.08 13.68 -14.10
CA THR A 150 -50.83 15.11 -14.39
C THR A 150 -50.23 15.88 -13.20
N GLY A 151 -49.66 15.18 -12.22
CA GLY A 151 -49.48 15.68 -10.86
C GLY A 151 -48.49 16.83 -10.70
N SER A 152 -48.94 17.93 -10.06
CA SER A 152 -48.06 18.97 -9.50
C SER A 152 -47.32 18.41 -8.28
N HIS A 153 -45.97 18.38 -8.34
CA HIS A 153 -45.12 17.95 -7.23
C HIS A 153 -45.30 18.81 -5.98
N VAL A 154 -45.63 20.10 -6.15
CA VAL A 154 -45.91 21.03 -5.05
C VAL A 154 -47.09 20.54 -4.21
N ALA A 155 -48.17 20.08 -4.85
CA ALA A 155 -49.32 19.55 -4.14
C ALA A 155 -48.99 18.25 -3.37
N LEU A 156 -48.21 17.37 -3.99
CA LEU A 156 -47.75 16.12 -3.37
C LEU A 156 -46.87 16.38 -2.14
N PHE A 157 -45.86 17.24 -2.28
CA PHE A 157 -44.94 17.56 -1.18
C PHE A 157 -45.60 18.40 -0.09
N ALA A 158 -46.53 19.30 -0.43
CA ALA A 158 -47.34 20.01 0.56
C ALA A 158 -48.19 19.05 1.39
N TYR A 159 -48.81 18.05 0.75
CA TYR A 159 -49.55 17.00 1.46
C TYR A 159 -48.65 16.20 2.40
N TYR A 160 -47.47 15.77 1.94
CA TYR A 160 -46.51 15.11 2.82
C TYR A 160 -45.97 16.02 3.91
N ALA A 161 -45.86 17.34 3.69
CA ALA A 161 -45.50 18.28 4.74
C ALA A 161 -46.54 18.30 5.87
N VAL A 162 -47.84 18.29 5.54
CA VAL A 162 -48.92 18.19 6.53
C VAL A 162 -48.84 16.86 7.29
N LEU A 163 -48.63 15.75 6.58
CA LEU A 163 -48.52 14.44 7.21
C LEU A 163 -47.30 14.35 8.15
N ASN A 164 -46.15 14.91 7.73
CA ASN A 164 -44.96 14.99 8.56
C ASN A 164 -45.11 15.95 9.74
N ALA A 165 -45.81 17.07 9.58
CA ALA A 165 -46.16 17.96 10.69
C ALA A 165 -47.04 17.23 11.72
N ALA A 166 -47.97 16.39 11.27
CA ALA A 166 -48.77 15.53 12.16
C ALA A 166 -47.89 14.49 12.88
N ILE A 167 -46.93 13.86 12.20
CA ILE A 167 -45.94 12.97 12.83
C ILE A 167 -45.14 13.71 13.90
N LEU A 168 -44.66 14.92 13.60
CA LEU A 168 -43.91 15.76 14.53
C LEU A 168 -44.77 16.16 15.74
N ALA A 169 -46.03 16.53 15.53
CA ALA A 169 -46.98 16.85 16.60
C ALA A 169 -47.24 15.62 17.48
N ILE A 170 -47.43 14.44 16.90
CA ILE A 170 -47.57 13.18 17.65
C ILE A 170 -46.28 12.91 18.44
N ALA A 171 -45.10 13.05 17.83
CA ALA A 171 -43.81 12.90 18.51
C ALA A 171 -43.63 13.90 19.66
N TRP A 172 -44.25 15.08 19.56
CA TRP A 172 -44.29 16.05 20.64
C TRP A 172 -44.99 15.51 21.87
N TRP A 173 -45.96 14.59 21.79
CA TRP A 173 -46.66 13.99 22.95
C TRP A 173 -46.26 12.55 23.25
N ARG A 174 -45.99 11.73 22.22
CA ARG A 174 -45.74 10.29 22.29
C ARG A 174 -44.57 9.90 21.39
N PRO A 175 -43.43 9.52 21.98
CA PRO A 175 -42.26 9.08 21.22
C PRO A 175 -42.47 7.66 20.65
N TRP A 176 -43.07 7.53 19.46
CA TRP A 176 -43.18 6.26 18.73
C TRP A 176 -42.18 6.18 17.57
N ARG A 177 -41.09 5.44 17.77
CA ARG A 177 -39.97 5.29 16.82
C ARG A 177 -40.42 4.81 15.43
N VAL A 178 -41.28 3.80 15.41
CA VAL A 178 -41.76 3.18 14.17
C VAL A 178 -42.48 4.20 13.28
N LEU A 179 -43.21 5.14 13.89
CA LEU A 179 -43.95 6.18 13.18
C LEU A 179 -43.01 7.13 12.45
N ASN A 180 -41.98 7.60 13.16
CA ASN A 180 -40.98 8.52 12.61
C ASN A 180 -40.15 7.85 11.51
N LEU A 181 -39.77 6.58 11.69
CA LEU A 181 -39.00 5.85 10.68
C LEU A 181 -39.82 5.61 9.41
N MET A 182 -41.10 5.24 9.54
CA MET A 182 -41.96 5.09 8.36
C MET A 182 -42.16 6.41 7.64
N GLY A 183 -42.45 7.49 8.38
CA GLY A 183 -42.53 8.82 7.79
C GLY A 183 -41.26 9.19 7.03
N PHE A 184 -40.11 8.92 7.64
CA PHE A 184 -38.80 9.19 7.04
C PHE A 184 -38.64 8.43 5.73
N VAL A 185 -38.87 7.12 5.75
CA VAL A 185 -38.72 6.24 4.59
C VAL A 185 -39.67 6.62 3.47
N PHE A 186 -40.94 6.91 3.75
CA PHE A 186 -41.89 7.30 2.71
C PHE A 186 -41.59 8.69 2.17
N THR A 187 -41.31 9.68 3.02
CA THR A 187 -41.05 11.06 2.58
C THR A 187 -39.82 11.13 1.69
N PHE A 188 -38.69 10.60 2.17
CA PHE A 188 -37.45 10.63 1.41
C PHE A 188 -37.44 9.60 0.28
N GLY A 189 -38.05 8.42 0.45
CA GLY A 189 -38.11 7.40 -0.59
C GLY A 189 -38.95 7.84 -1.78
N ILE A 190 -40.13 8.43 -1.54
CA ILE A 190 -40.98 8.98 -2.60
C ILE A 190 -40.36 10.24 -3.20
N GLY A 191 -39.77 11.11 -2.36
CA GLY A 191 -39.01 12.27 -2.84
C GLY A 191 -37.84 11.89 -3.75
N THR A 192 -37.11 10.82 -3.41
CA THR A 192 -36.02 10.28 -4.25
C THR A 192 -36.56 9.68 -5.55
N LEU A 193 -37.64 8.89 -5.48
CA LEU A 193 -38.25 8.29 -6.67
C LEU A 193 -38.73 9.35 -7.66
N TRP A 194 -39.39 10.40 -7.16
CA TRP A 194 -39.78 11.55 -7.98
C TRP A 194 -38.55 12.31 -8.50
N GLY A 195 -37.54 12.52 -7.65
CA GLY A 195 -36.28 13.17 -8.00
C GLY A 195 -35.55 12.50 -9.15
N VAL A 196 -35.53 11.17 -9.19
CA VAL A 196 -34.87 10.39 -10.25
C VAL A 196 -35.71 10.33 -11.53
N LEU A 197 -37.04 10.19 -11.40
CA LEU A 197 -37.90 9.92 -12.55
C LEU A 197 -38.48 11.16 -13.24
N GLN A 198 -38.64 12.28 -12.53
CA GLN A 198 -39.42 13.43 -13.02
C GLN A 198 -38.79 14.80 -12.75
N TYR A 199 -37.66 14.89 -12.04
CA TYR A 199 -37.04 16.18 -11.74
C TYR A 199 -36.54 16.89 -13.00
N ARG A 200 -36.70 18.22 -13.00
CA ARG A 200 -36.14 19.13 -13.99
C ARG A 200 -35.51 20.32 -13.25
N PRO A 201 -34.41 20.90 -13.75
CA PRO A 201 -33.75 22.05 -13.11
C PRO A 201 -34.70 23.23 -12.83
N ASP A 202 -35.72 23.45 -13.67
CA ASP A 202 -36.74 24.50 -13.50
C ASP A 202 -37.57 24.35 -12.22
N HIS A 203 -37.65 23.15 -11.65
CA HIS A 203 -38.41 22.88 -10.43
C HIS A 203 -37.60 23.14 -9.14
N PHE A 204 -36.31 23.48 -9.23
CA PHE A 204 -35.42 23.70 -8.08
C PHE A 204 -36.05 24.62 -7.02
N GLN A 205 -36.51 25.81 -7.41
CA GLN A 205 -37.08 26.81 -6.49
C GLN A 205 -38.33 26.31 -5.75
N THR A 206 -39.08 25.40 -6.38
CA THR A 206 -40.30 24.83 -5.81
C THR A 206 -40.06 23.57 -4.99
N THR A 207 -38.93 22.87 -5.19
CA THR A 207 -38.59 21.61 -4.51
C THR A 207 -37.69 21.84 -3.28
N GLU A 208 -36.73 22.76 -3.39
CA GLU A 208 -35.77 23.10 -2.33
C GLU A 208 -36.44 23.42 -0.97
N PRO A 209 -37.51 24.25 -0.89
CA PRO A 209 -38.14 24.56 0.39
C PRO A 209 -38.74 23.34 1.07
N PHE A 210 -39.26 22.37 0.31
CA PHE A 210 -39.80 21.13 0.87
C PHE A 210 -38.68 20.24 1.41
N LEU A 211 -37.54 20.14 0.70
CA LEU A 211 -36.39 19.37 1.19
C LEU A 211 -35.86 19.94 2.51
N LEU A 212 -35.72 21.26 2.61
CA LEU A 212 -35.32 21.94 3.85
C LEU A 212 -36.35 21.74 4.97
N LEU A 213 -37.64 21.82 4.65
CA LEU A 213 -38.71 21.59 5.62
C LEU A 213 -38.71 20.15 6.16
N PHE A 214 -38.57 19.16 5.28
CA PHE A 214 -38.48 17.76 5.68
C PHE A 214 -37.22 17.49 6.51
N PHE A 215 -36.08 18.07 6.10
CA PHE A 215 -34.86 18.03 6.90
C PHE A 215 -35.10 18.61 8.31
N ALA A 216 -35.75 19.77 8.42
CA ALA A 216 -36.06 20.41 9.70
C ALA A 216 -36.97 19.54 10.59
N PHE A 217 -38.01 18.90 10.02
CA PHE A 217 -38.87 17.97 10.76
C PHE A 217 -38.07 16.80 11.34
N TYR A 218 -37.25 16.16 10.51
CA TYR A 218 -36.48 14.98 10.93
C TYR A 218 -35.25 15.32 11.79
N LEU A 219 -34.77 16.57 11.75
CA LEU A 219 -33.78 17.10 12.69
C LEU A 219 -34.39 17.39 14.08
N ALA A 220 -35.63 17.89 14.11
CA ALA A 220 -36.33 18.20 15.36
C ALA A 220 -36.75 16.95 16.14
N ILE A 221 -37.17 15.88 15.45
CA ILE A 221 -37.69 14.65 16.08
C ILE A 221 -36.73 14.05 17.14
N PRO A 222 -35.44 13.78 16.86
CA PRO A 222 -34.51 13.25 17.86
C PRO A 222 -34.34 14.17 19.08
N ILE A 223 -34.37 15.50 18.86
CA ILE A 223 -34.22 16.51 19.93
C ILE A 223 -35.46 16.47 20.84
N LEU A 224 -36.66 16.43 20.28
CA LEU A 224 -37.91 16.30 21.04
C LEU A 224 -37.97 15.00 21.84
N TYR A 225 -37.47 13.92 21.26
CA TYR A 225 -37.36 12.63 21.91
C TYR A 225 -36.46 12.69 23.15
N ALA A 226 -35.29 13.31 23.01
CA ALA A 226 -34.38 13.53 24.13
C ALA A 226 -35.04 14.40 25.21
N ARG A 227 -35.81 15.44 24.83
CA ARG A 227 -36.63 16.27 25.74
C ARG A 227 -37.76 15.52 26.45
N ARG A 228 -38.02 14.24 26.19
CA ARG A 228 -39.01 13.47 26.98
C ARG A 228 -38.42 12.31 27.78
N ARG A 229 -37.11 12.08 27.68
CA ARG A 229 -36.41 11.03 28.43
C ARG A 229 -36.39 11.33 29.93
N ALA A 230 -36.81 10.39 30.77
CA ALA A 230 -36.49 10.38 32.20
C ALA A 230 -35.02 9.97 32.35
N ALA A 231 -34.28 10.63 33.26
CA ALA A 231 -32.87 10.32 33.53
C ALA A 231 -32.75 8.84 33.93
N GLY A 232 -32.04 8.02 33.14
CA GLY A 232 -31.69 6.63 33.51
C GLY A 232 -31.95 5.51 32.50
N GLY A 233 -32.84 5.66 31.51
CA GLY A 233 -33.15 4.57 30.58
C GLY A 233 -32.13 4.44 29.44
N ARG A 234 -31.33 3.36 29.38
CA ARG A 234 -30.36 3.04 28.31
C ARG A 234 -31.07 2.43 27.08
N ARG A 235 -31.62 3.28 26.21
CA ARG A 235 -32.09 2.89 24.85
C ARG A 235 -31.36 3.67 23.77
N ILE A 236 -30.95 2.94 22.73
CA ILE A 236 -30.16 3.36 21.56
C ILE A 236 -30.76 4.65 20.97
N VAL A 237 -29.94 5.70 20.81
CA VAL A 237 -30.29 6.88 19.98
C VAL A 237 -30.70 6.36 18.61
N ASP A 238 -31.76 6.92 18.03
CA ASP A 238 -32.27 6.47 16.73
C ASP A 238 -31.27 6.81 15.62
N ALA A 239 -30.23 5.99 15.50
CA ALA A 239 -29.08 6.24 14.64
C ALA A 239 -29.53 6.39 13.18
N CYS A 240 -30.58 5.67 12.76
CA CYS A 240 -31.17 5.83 11.45
C CYS A 240 -31.68 7.25 11.19
N LEU A 241 -32.34 7.90 12.16
CA LEU A 241 -32.82 9.28 11.95
C LEU A 241 -31.70 10.29 12.14
N VAL A 242 -30.84 10.11 13.15
CA VAL A 242 -29.75 11.05 13.45
C VAL A 242 -28.73 11.11 12.31
N PHE A 243 -28.33 9.97 11.75
CA PHE A 243 -27.37 9.92 10.65
C PHE A 243 -28.04 9.87 9.27
N GLY A 244 -29.19 9.22 9.13
CA GLY A 244 -29.87 9.09 7.84
C GLY A 244 -30.46 10.39 7.33
N THR A 245 -31.02 11.23 8.21
CA THR A 245 -31.59 12.53 7.81
C THR A 245 -30.59 13.42 7.08
N PRO A 246 -29.43 13.75 7.65
CA PRO A 246 -28.48 14.58 6.94
C PRO A 246 -27.88 13.89 5.72
N LEU A 247 -27.63 12.58 5.77
CA LEU A 247 -27.01 11.87 4.65
C LEU A 247 -27.94 11.85 3.43
N VAL A 248 -29.21 11.52 3.62
CA VAL A 248 -30.19 11.46 2.54
C VAL A 248 -30.54 12.86 2.05
N ALA A 249 -30.77 13.81 2.96
CA ALA A 249 -31.07 15.19 2.58
C ALA A 249 -29.91 15.83 1.80
N PHE A 250 -28.66 15.64 2.24
CA PHE A 250 -27.49 16.13 1.51
C PHE A 250 -27.28 15.42 0.17
N SER A 251 -27.57 14.12 0.08
CA SER A 251 -27.49 13.40 -1.20
C SER A 251 -28.51 13.92 -2.22
N LEU A 252 -29.74 14.20 -1.76
CA LEU A 252 -30.76 14.83 -2.60
C LEU A 252 -30.36 16.27 -2.96
N GLN A 253 -29.82 17.03 -2.01
CA GLN A 253 -29.28 18.37 -2.27
C GLN A 253 -28.18 18.35 -3.35
N ALA A 254 -27.28 17.36 -3.28
CA ALA A 254 -26.21 17.18 -4.26
C ALA A 254 -26.75 16.86 -5.66
N ALA A 255 -27.84 16.09 -5.74
CA ALA A 255 -28.53 15.82 -7.00
C ALA A 255 -29.26 17.06 -7.54
N LEU A 256 -29.88 17.87 -6.66
CA LEU A 256 -30.54 19.13 -7.06
C LEU A 256 -29.54 20.17 -7.58
N LEU A 257 -28.33 20.20 -7.01
CA LEU A 257 -27.22 21.09 -7.36
C LEU A 257 -26.17 20.40 -8.26
N GLU A 258 -26.57 19.41 -9.06
CA GLU A 258 -25.65 18.72 -9.96
C GLU A 258 -24.92 19.71 -10.87
N GLY A 259 -23.59 19.64 -10.91
CA GLY A 259 -22.73 20.58 -11.63
C GLY A 259 -22.34 21.84 -10.85
N ALA A 260 -23.06 22.23 -9.79
CA ALA A 260 -22.81 23.42 -8.99
C ALA A 260 -22.03 23.11 -7.69
N ARG A 261 -20.74 22.75 -7.83
CA ARG A 261 -19.90 22.28 -6.71
C ARG A 261 -19.74 23.29 -5.56
N MET A 262 -19.53 24.57 -5.88
CA MET A 262 -19.29 25.61 -4.86
C MET A 262 -20.54 25.89 -4.00
N PRO A 263 -21.76 26.07 -4.56
CA PRO A 263 -23.00 26.09 -3.77
C PRO A 263 -23.17 24.86 -2.88
N LEU A 264 -22.89 23.66 -3.39
CA LEU A 264 -22.99 22.42 -2.61
C LEU A 264 -22.00 22.39 -1.43
N ALA A 265 -20.79 22.93 -1.62
CA ALA A 265 -19.82 23.08 -0.53
C ALA A 265 -20.34 24.03 0.57
N PHE A 266 -21.00 25.13 0.20
CA PHE A 266 -21.67 26.00 1.17
C PHE A 266 -22.81 25.30 1.89
N CYS A 267 -23.59 24.45 1.21
CA CYS A 267 -24.60 23.61 1.88
C CYS A 267 -23.97 22.66 2.90
N ALA A 268 -22.84 22.03 2.57
CA ALA A 268 -22.10 21.18 3.50
C ALA A 268 -21.59 21.98 4.73
N LEU A 269 -21.01 23.17 4.52
CA LEU A 269 -20.60 24.06 5.61
C LEU A 269 -21.78 24.54 6.46
N ALA A 270 -22.92 24.84 5.85
CA ALA A 270 -24.13 25.23 6.56
C ALA A 270 -24.63 24.09 7.45
N LEU A 271 -24.67 22.85 6.94
CA LEU A 271 -24.99 21.67 7.74
C LEU A 271 -23.98 21.45 8.87
N ALA A 272 -22.69 21.61 8.58
CA ALA A 272 -21.64 21.50 9.60
C ALA A 272 -21.86 22.50 10.74
N LEU A 273 -22.18 23.76 10.40
CA LEU A 273 -22.48 24.82 11.36
C LEU A 273 -23.74 24.52 12.17
N VAL A 274 -24.82 24.08 11.53
CA VAL A 274 -26.07 23.70 12.21
C VAL A 274 -25.81 22.60 13.25
N TYR A 275 -25.12 21.53 12.88
CA TYR A 275 -24.81 20.46 13.81
C TYR A 275 -23.83 20.87 14.91
N LEU A 276 -22.86 21.74 14.61
CA LEU A 276 -21.94 22.30 15.60
C LEU A 276 -22.67 23.14 16.64
N VAL A 277 -23.54 24.05 16.19
CA VAL A 277 -24.36 24.91 17.06
C VAL A 277 -25.28 24.04 17.92
N LEU A 278 -25.93 23.03 17.34
CA LEU A 278 -26.76 22.10 18.10
C LEU A 278 -25.95 21.31 19.13
N ALA A 279 -24.79 20.77 18.78
CA ALA A 279 -23.92 20.08 19.73
C ALA A 279 -23.48 21.01 20.87
N TRP A 280 -23.13 22.26 20.55
CA TRP A 280 -22.71 23.28 21.51
C TRP A 280 -23.84 23.70 22.45
N MET A 281 -25.04 23.95 21.94
CA MET A 281 -26.22 24.32 22.74
C MET A 281 -26.68 23.18 23.65
N LEU A 282 -26.65 21.94 23.14
CA LEU A 282 -27.19 20.78 23.84
C LEU A 282 -26.21 20.20 24.90
N ARG A 283 -24.90 20.51 24.83
CA ARG A 283 -23.89 19.98 25.77
C ARG A 283 -24.12 20.38 27.23
N MET A 284 -24.80 21.50 27.48
CA MET A 284 -25.00 22.06 28.82
C MET A 284 -26.11 21.35 29.62
N ARG A 285 -26.86 20.44 29.00
CA ARG A 285 -27.99 19.76 29.66
C ARG A 285 -27.82 18.24 29.57
N GLU A 286 -27.75 17.57 30.73
CA GLU A 286 -27.53 16.11 30.82
C GLU A 286 -28.46 15.28 29.95
N ARG A 287 -29.71 15.73 29.82
CA ARG A 287 -30.76 15.07 29.04
C ARG A 287 -30.41 14.87 27.56
N TYR A 288 -29.60 15.74 26.97
CA TYR A 288 -29.24 15.71 25.55
C TYR A 288 -27.83 15.16 25.28
N GLN A 289 -27.08 14.78 26.32
CA GLN A 289 -25.73 14.20 26.19
C GLN A 289 -25.64 13.08 25.13
N PRO A 290 -26.62 12.19 24.96
CA PRO A 290 -26.55 11.16 23.92
C PRO A 290 -26.51 11.68 22.47
N LEU A 291 -26.95 12.92 22.21
CA LEU A 291 -26.98 13.54 20.88
C LEU A 291 -25.73 14.38 20.57
N VAL A 292 -25.02 14.85 21.60
CA VAL A 292 -23.88 15.76 21.45
C VAL A 292 -22.76 15.12 20.63
N ALA A 293 -22.38 13.88 20.96
CA ALA A 293 -21.32 13.17 20.24
C ALA A 293 -21.69 12.89 18.77
N PRO A 294 -22.86 12.30 18.43
CA PRO A 294 -23.29 12.14 17.05
C PRO A 294 -23.34 13.45 16.25
N TYR A 295 -23.85 14.54 16.84
CA TYR A 295 -23.93 15.83 16.16
C TYR A 295 -22.54 16.45 15.94
N ALA A 296 -21.63 16.35 16.90
CA ALA A 296 -20.26 16.78 16.70
C ALA A 296 -19.56 15.99 15.58
N VAL A 297 -19.80 14.68 15.47
CA VAL A 297 -19.26 13.85 14.38
C VAL A 297 -19.83 14.27 13.02
N LEU A 298 -21.14 14.53 12.94
CA LEU A 298 -21.76 15.04 11.71
C LEU A 298 -21.22 16.42 11.33
N ALA A 299 -21.04 17.31 12.30
CA ALA A 299 -20.47 18.64 12.08
C ALA A 299 -19.07 18.56 11.45
N VAL A 300 -18.19 17.74 12.05
CA VAL A 300 -16.84 17.52 11.51
C VAL A 300 -16.91 16.84 10.13
N GLY A 301 -17.76 15.81 9.97
CA GLY A 301 -17.91 15.09 8.71
C GLY A 301 -18.34 15.98 7.54
N PHE A 302 -19.33 16.86 7.74
CA PHE A 302 -19.74 17.81 6.70
C PHE A 302 -18.73 18.93 6.47
N ALA A 303 -18.03 19.39 7.51
CA ALA A 303 -16.93 20.35 7.34
C ALA A 303 -15.82 19.77 6.47
N THR A 304 -15.40 18.53 6.74
CA THR A 304 -14.41 17.80 5.93
C THR A 304 -14.94 17.55 4.51
N LEU A 305 -16.23 17.25 4.33
CA LEU A 305 -16.85 17.04 3.01
C LEU A 305 -16.95 18.33 2.17
N ALA A 306 -17.02 19.50 2.80
CA ALA A 306 -17.04 20.77 2.09
C ALA A 306 -15.72 21.04 1.34
N VAL A 307 -14.61 20.54 1.84
CA VAL A 307 -13.26 20.72 1.28
C VAL A 307 -13.14 20.17 -0.16
N PRO A 308 -13.43 18.88 -0.46
CA PRO A 308 -13.39 18.36 -1.83
C PRO A 308 -14.42 18.99 -2.77
N LEU A 309 -15.48 19.59 -2.24
CA LEU A 309 -16.50 20.25 -3.03
C LEU A 309 -16.10 21.68 -3.41
N ALA A 310 -15.42 22.42 -2.53
CA ALA A 310 -15.01 23.80 -2.76
C ALA A 310 -13.65 23.92 -3.46
N LEU A 311 -12.71 23.02 -3.15
CA LEU A 311 -11.30 23.17 -3.52
C LEU A 311 -10.89 22.19 -4.63
N SER A 312 -9.74 22.47 -5.26
CA SER A 312 -9.14 21.54 -6.22
C SER A 312 -8.67 20.26 -5.53
N ALA A 313 -8.56 19.17 -6.29
CA ALA A 313 -8.10 17.88 -5.77
C ALA A 313 -6.73 17.96 -5.05
N GLN A 314 -5.82 18.84 -5.50
CA GLN A 314 -4.53 19.04 -4.82
C GLN A 314 -4.72 19.73 -3.46
N ALA A 315 -5.55 20.77 -3.39
CA ALA A 315 -5.83 21.46 -2.13
C ALA A 315 -6.60 20.56 -1.15
N THR A 316 -7.52 19.72 -1.65
CA THR A 316 -8.18 18.67 -0.86
C THR A 316 -7.17 17.69 -0.27
N ALA A 317 -6.20 17.22 -1.07
CA ALA A 317 -5.16 16.32 -0.59
C ALA A 317 -4.35 16.92 0.57
N SER A 318 -3.98 18.19 0.46
CA SER A 318 -3.29 18.93 1.51
C SER A 318 -4.09 19.01 2.81
N VAL A 319 -5.38 19.37 2.72
CA VAL A 319 -6.25 19.48 3.90
C VAL A 319 -6.47 18.12 4.56
N PHE A 320 -6.77 17.08 3.79
CA PHE A 320 -6.95 15.72 4.32
C PHE A 320 -5.68 15.15 4.95
N ALA A 321 -4.50 15.45 4.40
CA ALA A 321 -3.24 15.05 5.01
C ALA A 321 -3.08 15.66 6.41
N LEU A 322 -3.31 16.97 6.53
CA LEU A 322 -3.20 17.70 7.80
C LEU A 322 -4.28 17.29 8.81
N GLU A 323 -5.54 17.22 8.39
CA GLU A 323 -6.66 16.74 9.22
C GLU A 323 -6.41 15.29 9.69
N GLY A 324 -5.90 14.45 8.79
CA GLY A 324 -5.58 13.06 9.09
C GLY A 324 -4.51 12.94 10.18
N ALA A 325 -3.42 13.68 10.07
CA ALA A 325 -2.37 13.72 11.10
C ALA A 325 -2.90 14.28 12.44
N ALA A 326 -3.70 15.34 12.40
CA ALA A 326 -4.33 15.91 13.60
C ALA A 326 -5.29 14.92 14.28
N ALA A 327 -6.09 14.18 13.51
CA ALA A 327 -7.01 13.16 14.02
C ALA A 327 -6.27 11.98 14.66
N VAL A 328 -5.16 11.52 14.06
CA VAL A 328 -4.27 10.52 14.68
C VAL A 328 -3.73 11.03 16.02
N TRP A 329 -3.17 12.24 16.04
CA TRP A 329 -2.63 12.84 17.26
C TRP A 329 -3.70 12.99 18.36
N LEU A 330 -4.89 13.48 18.01
CA LEU A 330 -6.02 13.65 18.93
C LEU A 330 -6.49 12.29 19.47
N GLY A 331 -6.61 11.29 18.60
CA GLY A 331 -7.01 9.93 18.99
C GLY A 331 -6.02 9.26 19.94
N LEU A 332 -4.72 9.54 19.78
CA LEU A 332 -3.69 9.09 20.70
C LEU A 332 -3.78 9.80 22.05
N ARG A 333 -3.96 11.13 22.04
CA ARG A 333 -4.10 11.94 23.26
C ARG A 333 -5.33 11.56 24.09
N GLN A 334 -6.44 11.24 23.42
CA GLN A 334 -7.69 10.82 24.07
C GLN A 334 -7.77 9.31 24.35
N GLN A 335 -6.74 8.54 23.98
CA GLN A 335 -6.74 7.07 24.01
C GLN A 335 -7.92 6.39 23.29
N ARG A 336 -8.48 7.03 22.26
CA ARG A 336 -9.61 6.50 21.47
C ARG A 336 -9.16 6.02 20.10
N ARG A 337 -9.63 4.85 19.68
CA ARG A 337 -9.30 4.25 18.38
C ARG A 337 -10.01 4.91 17.20
N LEU A 338 -11.22 5.44 17.40
CA LEU A 338 -12.02 6.01 16.30
C LEU A 338 -11.33 7.20 15.59
N PRO A 339 -10.79 8.21 16.28
CA PRO A 339 -10.07 9.30 15.59
C PRO A 339 -8.78 8.83 14.91
N GLN A 340 -8.14 7.76 15.42
CA GLN A 340 -6.97 7.17 14.78
C GLN A 340 -7.32 6.49 13.44
N ILE A 341 -8.44 5.75 13.39
CA ILE A 341 -8.94 5.14 12.16
C ILE A 341 -9.38 6.23 11.18
N ALA A 342 -10.11 7.25 11.65
CA ALA A 342 -10.49 8.38 10.82
C ALA A 342 -9.26 9.09 10.22
N GLY A 343 -8.22 9.30 11.03
CA GLY A 343 -6.97 9.91 10.57
C GLY A 343 -6.22 9.08 9.53
N LEU A 344 -6.23 7.75 9.65
CA LEU A 344 -5.70 6.84 8.62
C LEU A 344 -6.50 6.97 7.31
N LEU A 345 -7.83 6.92 7.40
CA LEU A 345 -8.71 7.03 6.24
C LEU A 345 -8.54 8.38 5.53
N LEU A 346 -8.37 9.47 6.29
CA LEU A 346 -8.09 10.79 5.72
C LEU A 346 -6.73 10.85 5.02
N GLN A 347 -5.68 10.23 5.55
CA GLN A 347 -4.39 10.16 4.84
C GLN A 347 -4.47 9.33 3.55
N LEU A 348 -5.25 8.25 3.54
CA LEU A 348 -5.50 7.49 2.31
C LEU A 348 -6.34 8.30 1.30
N ALA A 349 -7.35 9.02 1.78
CA ALA A 349 -8.15 9.92 0.95
C ALA A 349 -7.32 11.09 0.40
N ALA A 350 -6.33 11.58 1.15
CA ALA A 350 -5.38 12.58 0.70
C ALA A 350 -4.55 12.05 -0.49
N ALA A 351 -4.03 10.82 -0.38
CA ALA A 351 -3.34 10.17 -1.50
C ALA A 351 -4.25 9.94 -2.71
N GLY A 352 -5.49 9.48 -2.51
CA GLY A 352 -6.47 9.33 -3.59
C GLY A 352 -6.77 10.66 -4.29
N SER A 353 -7.00 11.73 -3.52
CA SER A 353 -7.23 13.08 -4.05
C SER A 353 -6.01 13.61 -4.80
N PHE A 354 -4.81 13.32 -4.30
CA PHE A 354 -3.56 13.68 -4.98
C PHE A 354 -3.44 12.99 -6.35
N LEU A 355 -3.70 11.69 -6.41
CA LEU A 355 -3.65 10.91 -7.66
C LEU A 355 -4.64 11.42 -8.69
N ILE A 356 -5.88 11.75 -8.27
CA ILE A 356 -6.88 12.40 -9.15
C ILE A 356 -6.35 13.76 -9.63
N GLY A 357 -5.68 14.52 -8.76
CA GLY A 357 -5.07 15.79 -9.09
C GLY A 357 -3.87 15.71 -10.06
N LEU A 358 -3.37 14.52 -10.41
CA LEU A 358 -2.28 14.35 -11.38
C LEU A 358 -2.75 14.55 -12.83
N GLU A 359 -4.04 14.34 -13.12
CA GLU A 359 -4.64 14.52 -14.44
C GLU A 359 -4.68 16.00 -14.87
N ALA A 360 -4.73 16.91 -13.90
CA ALA A 360 -4.70 18.34 -14.16
C ALA A 360 -3.29 18.77 -14.59
N GLY A 361 -3.02 18.88 -15.90
CA GLY A 361 -1.84 19.40 -16.65
C GLY A 361 -0.48 19.63 -15.94
N PRO A 362 0.66 19.49 -16.63
CA PRO A 362 1.97 19.62 -15.99
C PRO A 362 2.18 21.02 -15.36
N PRO A 363 2.73 21.10 -14.12
CA PRO A 363 3.01 22.39 -13.50
C PRO A 363 4.16 23.10 -14.21
N ALA A 364 4.11 24.43 -14.24
CA ALA A 364 5.08 25.26 -14.96
C ALA A 364 6.35 25.59 -14.15
N GLN A 365 6.32 25.49 -12.82
CA GLN A 365 7.41 25.86 -11.93
C GLN A 365 7.87 24.69 -11.07
N ALA A 366 9.19 24.57 -10.92
CA ALA A 366 9.80 23.60 -10.01
C ALA A 366 9.61 24.03 -8.54
N LEU A 367 9.38 23.06 -7.65
CA LEU A 367 9.19 23.15 -6.20
C LEU A 367 8.00 23.99 -5.72
N ALA A 368 7.80 25.17 -6.30
CA ALA A 368 6.68 26.08 -6.02
C ALA A 368 5.43 25.69 -6.82
N ASN A 369 5.05 24.41 -6.80
CA ASN A 369 3.85 23.93 -7.47
C ASN A 369 2.90 23.15 -6.54
N PRO A 370 1.58 23.10 -6.87
CA PRO A 370 0.58 22.42 -6.05
C PRO A 370 0.83 20.91 -5.89
N ARG A 371 1.45 20.26 -6.88
CA ARG A 371 1.74 18.82 -6.83
C ARG A 371 2.88 18.55 -5.84
N PHE A 372 3.97 19.29 -5.92
CA PHE A 372 5.07 19.17 -4.96
C PHE A 372 4.59 19.47 -3.54
N THR A 373 3.83 20.55 -3.36
CA THR A 373 3.32 20.95 -2.03
C THR A 373 2.33 19.92 -1.48
N GLY A 374 1.44 19.40 -2.31
CA GLY A 374 0.49 18.33 -1.93
C GLY A 374 1.21 17.06 -1.48
N GLY A 375 2.16 16.57 -2.28
CA GLY A 375 2.94 15.38 -1.95
C GLY A 375 3.81 15.57 -0.70
N LEU A 376 4.42 16.74 -0.55
CA LEU A 376 5.19 17.11 0.63
C LEU A 376 4.33 17.15 1.90
N LEU A 377 3.12 17.70 1.84
CA LEU A 377 2.20 17.72 2.98
C LEU A 377 1.73 16.31 3.38
N ILE A 378 1.52 15.41 2.42
CA ILE A 378 1.25 13.99 2.71
C ILE A 378 2.46 13.34 3.40
N ALA A 379 3.68 13.62 2.92
CA ALA A 379 4.90 13.12 3.54
C ALA A 379 5.04 13.59 5.00
N ILE A 380 4.86 14.90 5.23
CA ILE A 380 4.90 15.52 6.57
C ILE A 380 3.81 14.95 7.47
N ALA A 381 2.58 14.77 6.98
CA ALA A 381 1.48 14.17 7.74
C ALA A 381 1.79 12.73 8.17
N GLY A 382 2.40 11.93 7.28
CA GLY A 382 2.89 10.58 7.59
C GLY A 382 3.95 10.61 8.68
N PHE A 383 4.97 11.46 8.57
CA PHE A 383 6.02 11.59 9.59
C PHE A 383 5.48 12.10 10.93
N ALA A 384 4.57 13.07 10.93
CA ALA A 384 3.93 13.60 12.14
C ALA A 384 3.09 12.53 12.85
N SER A 385 2.41 11.69 12.08
CA SER A 385 1.63 10.55 12.61
C SER A 385 2.54 9.47 13.19
N ALA A 386 3.63 9.14 12.50
CA ALA A 386 4.64 8.22 13.01
C ALA A 386 5.27 8.72 14.33
N TRP A 387 5.61 10.01 14.39
CA TRP A 387 6.12 10.66 15.58
C TRP A 387 5.12 10.64 16.75
N SER A 388 3.85 10.92 16.47
CA SER A 388 2.77 10.89 17.47
C SER A 388 2.60 9.49 18.08
N TYR A 389 2.62 8.44 17.26
CA TYR A 389 2.56 7.05 17.74
C TYR A 389 3.78 6.67 18.58
N ARG A 390 4.98 7.12 18.20
CA ARG A 390 6.22 6.84 18.94
C ARG A 390 6.26 7.50 20.31
N ARG A 391 5.67 8.69 20.45
CA ARG A 391 5.57 9.40 21.74
C ARG A 391 4.49 8.80 22.65
N SER A 392 3.58 8.01 22.10
CA SER A 392 2.56 7.32 22.87
C SER A 392 3.12 6.06 23.54
N ALA A 393 2.65 5.74 24.75
CA ALA A 393 3.04 4.52 25.47
C ALA A 393 2.55 3.22 24.79
N LYS A 394 1.70 3.31 23.76
CA LYS A 394 1.16 2.14 23.04
C LYS A 394 1.98 1.85 21.79
N SER A 395 2.35 0.59 21.59
CA SER A 395 2.91 0.07 20.34
C SER A 395 1.86 0.14 19.22
N GLY A 396 1.76 1.29 18.57
CA GLY A 396 0.93 1.49 17.38
C GLY A 396 1.71 1.37 16.07
N PRO A 397 1.05 1.56 14.92
CA PRO A 397 1.64 1.41 13.58
C PRO A 397 2.58 2.57 13.19
N ALA A 398 3.54 2.94 14.03
CA ALA A 398 4.50 4.01 13.75
C ALA A 398 5.37 3.74 12.51
N ALA A 399 5.81 2.49 12.32
CA ALA A 399 6.65 2.12 11.18
C ALA A 399 5.91 2.24 9.83
N PRO A 400 4.66 1.76 9.68
CA PRO A 400 3.85 2.03 8.49
C PRO A 400 3.69 3.52 8.16
N TYR A 401 3.37 4.38 9.14
CA TYR A 401 3.27 5.83 8.91
C TYR A 401 4.60 6.47 8.51
N TYR A 402 5.71 5.99 9.07
CA TYR A 402 7.04 6.46 8.69
C TYR A 402 7.38 6.05 7.25
N LEU A 403 7.11 4.80 6.88
CA LEU A 403 7.31 4.31 5.52
C LEU A 403 6.41 5.07 4.53
N TRP A 404 5.17 5.33 4.89
CA TRP A 404 4.24 6.15 4.12
C TRP A 404 4.81 7.55 3.86
N GLY A 405 5.27 8.23 4.92
CA GLY A 405 5.92 9.53 4.79
C GLY A 405 7.17 9.49 3.89
N LEU A 406 7.99 8.44 4.04
CA LEU A 406 9.23 8.26 3.26
C LEU A 406 8.94 8.00 1.77
N VAL A 407 7.95 7.17 1.45
CA VAL A 407 7.53 6.91 0.07
C VAL A 407 7.05 8.19 -0.60
N TRP A 408 6.23 8.99 0.10
CA TRP A 408 5.76 10.27 -0.44
C TRP A 408 6.87 11.31 -0.56
N TRP A 409 7.81 11.38 0.40
CA TRP A 409 8.98 12.25 0.32
C TRP A 409 9.85 11.92 -0.91
N ILE A 410 10.25 10.65 -1.05
CA ILE A 410 11.10 10.21 -2.16
C ILE A 410 10.35 10.31 -3.49
N GLY A 411 9.11 9.81 -3.56
CA GLY A 411 8.32 9.79 -4.79
C GLY A 411 8.00 11.19 -5.31
N THR A 412 7.64 12.12 -4.43
CA THR A 412 7.37 13.51 -4.83
C THR A 412 8.65 14.20 -5.31
N ALA A 413 9.78 13.98 -4.64
CA ALA A 413 11.05 14.56 -5.06
C ALA A 413 11.57 13.95 -6.37
N LEU A 414 11.48 12.64 -6.56
CA LEU A 414 11.86 11.99 -7.82
C LEU A 414 10.98 12.47 -8.99
N ALA A 415 9.67 12.59 -8.79
CA ALA A 415 8.76 13.11 -9.82
C ALA A 415 9.05 14.57 -10.18
N GLU A 416 9.59 15.35 -9.24
CA GLU A 416 10.03 16.72 -9.47
C GLU A 416 11.34 16.77 -10.27
N ILE A 417 12.31 15.90 -9.93
CA ILE A 417 13.57 15.79 -10.65
C ILE A 417 13.31 15.33 -12.08
N ASP A 418 12.58 14.23 -12.28
CA ASP A 418 12.24 13.68 -13.62
C ASP A 418 11.59 14.73 -14.54
N ARG A 419 10.82 15.66 -13.97
CA ARG A 419 10.09 16.67 -14.73
C ARG A 419 10.90 17.91 -15.07
N PHE A 420 11.71 18.39 -14.13
CA PHE A 420 12.35 19.71 -14.24
C PHE A 420 13.87 19.64 -14.40
N ALA A 421 14.50 18.51 -14.04
CA ALA A 421 15.93 18.34 -14.21
C ALA A 421 16.27 18.08 -15.69
N PRO A 422 17.37 18.66 -16.19
CA PRO A 422 17.97 18.21 -17.44
C PRO A 422 18.32 16.71 -17.34
N PRO A 423 18.14 15.91 -18.42
CA PRO A 423 18.42 14.46 -18.39
C PRO A 423 19.84 14.11 -17.96
N ALA A 424 20.81 14.99 -18.25
CA ALA A 424 22.17 14.87 -17.76
C ALA A 424 22.21 14.93 -16.21
N ALA A 425 21.61 15.96 -15.61
CA ALA A 425 21.69 16.20 -14.16
C ALA A 425 20.79 15.29 -13.31
N ASP A 426 19.96 14.43 -13.90
CA ASP A 426 18.98 13.61 -13.19
C ASP A 426 19.64 12.71 -12.12
N ALA A 427 20.63 11.90 -12.52
CA ALA A 427 21.36 11.02 -11.61
C ALA A 427 22.12 11.79 -10.50
N ASP A 428 22.63 12.98 -10.82
CA ASP A 428 23.32 13.86 -9.85
C ASP A 428 22.35 14.35 -8.78
N LEU A 429 21.16 14.81 -9.19
CA LEU A 429 20.13 15.31 -8.29
C LEU A 429 19.49 14.20 -7.46
N ILE A 430 19.37 12.98 -8.01
CA ILE A 430 18.91 11.82 -7.23
C ILE A 430 19.95 11.45 -6.15
N LEU A 431 21.25 11.58 -6.42
CA LEU A 431 22.29 11.40 -5.40
C LEU A 431 22.18 12.49 -4.31
N VAL A 432 21.90 13.75 -4.70
CA VAL A 432 21.64 14.83 -3.74
C VAL A 432 20.41 14.52 -2.90
N LEU A 433 19.32 14.02 -3.50
CA LEU A 433 18.11 13.60 -2.78
C LEU A 433 18.39 12.47 -1.77
N ALA A 434 19.14 11.44 -2.18
CA ALA A 434 19.56 10.35 -1.28
C ALA A 434 20.39 10.90 -0.11
N THR A 435 21.31 11.82 -0.40
CA THR A 435 22.17 12.48 0.60
C THR A 435 21.35 13.32 1.58
N LEU A 436 20.41 14.13 1.07
CA LEU A 436 19.49 14.93 1.89
C LEU A 436 18.61 14.03 2.75
N THR A 437 18.11 12.93 2.21
CA THR A 437 17.29 11.96 2.96
C THR A 437 18.09 11.32 4.10
N ALA A 438 19.35 10.93 3.84
CA ALA A 438 20.25 10.44 4.88
C ALA A 438 20.52 11.51 5.96
N LEU A 439 20.79 12.76 5.54
CA LEU A 439 21.05 13.88 6.43
C LEU A 439 19.84 14.16 7.35
N LEU A 440 18.65 14.31 6.76
CA LEU A 440 17.41 14.55 7.51
C LEU A 440 17.11 13.42 8.49
N ALA A 441 17.28 12.17 8.07
CA ALA A 441 17.13 11.02 8.97
C ALA A 441 18.16 11.06 10.11
N GLY A 442 19.42 11.40 9.82
CA GLY A 442 20.48 11.55 10.82
C GLY A 442 20.23 12.67 11.83
N VAL A 443 19.72 13.83 11.37
CA VAL A 443 19.36 14.97 12.22
C VAL A 443 18.13 14.64 13.08
N ALA A 444 17.07 14.07 12.48
CA ALA A 444 15.86 13.68 13.19
C ALA A 444 16.15 12.72 14.34
N ARG A 445 17.17 11.88 14.16
CA ARG A 445 17.61 10.90 15.16
C ARG A 445 18.18 11.52 16.44
N ARG A 446 18.58 12.79 16.43
CA ARG A 446 18.98 13.50 17.67
C ARG A 446 17.81 13.69 18.63
N TRP A 447 16.59 13.64 18.10
CA TRP A 447 15.34 13.91 18.82
C TRP A 447 14.46 12.66 18.92
N ILE A 448 14.69 11.66 18.06
CA ILE A 448 13.83 10.48 17.90
C ILE A 448 14.72 9.24 17.82
N ASP A 449 14.66 8.38 18.84
CA ASP A 449 15.35 7.08 18.79
C ASP A 449 14.50 6.05 18.01
N ALA A 450 14.83 5.86 16.73
CA ALA A 450 14.08 5.00 15.82
C ALA A 450 14.97 4.18 14.89
N ALA A 451 14.89 2.84 15.01
CA ALA A 451 15.55 1.92 14.09
C ALA A 451 15.21 2.18 12.60
N ALA A 452 14.01 2.69 12.31
CA ALA A 452 13.61 3.05 10.95
C ALA A 452 14.46 4.19 10.34
N LEU A 453 14.91 5.15 11.17
CA LEU A 453 15.82 6.21 10.73
C LEU A 453 17.20 5.63 10.39
N ASP A 454 17.71 4.69 11.19
CA ASP A 454 19.00 4.04 10.92
C ASP A 454 18.97 3.22 9.63
N VAL A 455 17.87 2.51 9.37
CA VAL A 455 17.64 1.79 8.10
C VAL A 455 17.58 2.76 6.93
N THR A 456 16.94 3.92 7.11
CA THR A 456 16.86 4.96 6.07
C THR A 456 18.23 5.53 5.73
N VAL A 457 19.06 5.84 6.73
CA VAL A 457 20.45 6.26 6.53
C VAL A 457 21.24 5.18 5.81
N ALA A 458 21.12 3.91 6.22
CA ALA A 458 21.84 2.81 5.59
C ALA A 458 21.45 2.61 4.12
N ALA A 459 20.14 2.63 3.82
CA ALA A 459 19.63 2.49 2.46
C ALA A 459 20.02 3.68 1.58
N ALA A 460 19.91 4.91 2.08
CA ALA A 460 20.25 6.12 1.34
C ALA A 460 21.75 6.20 1.02
N LEU A 461 22.63 5.81 1.96
CA LEU A 461 24.07 5.74 1.67
C LEU A 461 24.41 4.63 0.68
N ALA A 462 23.77 3.46 0.78
CA ALA A 462 23.98 2.35 -0.16
C ALA A 462 23.46 2.65 -1.58
N ALA A 463 22.40 3.47 -1.72
CA ALA A 463 21.84 3.87 -3.01
C ALA A 463 22.85 4.63 -3.89
N ALA A 464 23.90 5.21 -3.32
CA ALA A 464 24.96 5.87 -4.09
C ALA A 464 25.75 4.90 -5.00
N VAL A 465 25.75 3.59 -4.72
CA VAL A 465 26.42 2.60 -5.58
C VAL A 465 25.79 2.50 -6.97
N PRO A 466 24.49 2.16 -7.12
CA PRO A 466 23.86 2.15 -8.44
C PRO A 466 23.81 3.54 -9.08
N LEU A 467 23.72 4.61 -8.29
CA LEU A 467 23.74 5.98 -8.81
C LEU A 467 25.10 6.35 -9.42
N ALA A 468 26.22 5.84 -8.90
CA ALA A 468 27.53 6.03 -9.51
C ALA A 468 27.58 5.47 -10.94
N PHE A 469 26.97 4.30 -11.17
CA PHE A 469 26.84 3.72 -12.51
C PHE A 469 25.92 4.58 -13.40
N ALA A 470 24.76 5.00 -12.89
CA ALA A 470 23.85 5.86 -13.63
C ALA A 470 24.49 7.21 -14.03
N GLN A 471 25.31 7.80 -13.16
CA GLN A 471 26.08 9.01 -13.48
C GLN A 471 27.16 8.76 -14.53
N ALA A 472 27.83 7.60 -14.47
CA ALA A 472 28.80 7.21 -15.49
C ALA A 472 28.13 6.96 -16.85
N ASP A 473 26.92 6.40 -16.87
CA ASP A 473 26.14 6.23 -18.09
C ASP A 473 25.67 7.59 -18.66
N ALA A 474 25.29 8.53 -17.79
CA ALA A 474 24.83 9.86 -18.18
C ALA A 474 25.96 10.80 -18.66
N HIS A 475 27.15 10.73 -18.04
CA HIS A 475 28.23 11.70 -18.25
C HIS A 475 29.63 11.10 -18.46
N ALA A 476 29.72 9.81 -18.76
CA ALA A 476 30.94 8.99 -18.82
C ALA A 476 31.64 8.75 -17.46
N GLN A 477 31.52 9.64 -16.47
CA GLN A 477 32.04 9.43 -15.12
C GLN A 477 31.20 10.09 -14.00
N PRO A 478 31.28 9.58 -12.75
CA PRO A 478 30.47 10.08 -11.62
C PRO A 478 30.76 11.52 -11.19
N PHE A 479 31.94 12.07 -11.52
CA PHE A 479 32.38 13.39 -11.06
C PHE A 479 32.20 14.50 -12.11
N ALA A 480 31.62 14.20 -13.27
CA ALA A 480 31.37 15.21 -14.29
C ALA A 480 30.16 16.09 -13.93
N GLY A 481 30.11 17.32 -14.45
CA GLY A 481 28.97 18.23 -14.28
C GLY A 481 28.66 18.54 -12.81
N LEU A 482 27.40 18.35 -12.41
CA LEU A 482 26.95 18.53 -11.02
C LEU A 482 27.33 17.33 -10.13
N GLY A 483 27.78 16.22 -10.71
CA GLY A 483 28.19 15.01 -10.01
C GLY A 483 29.28 15.26 -8.98
N LEU A 484 30.29 16.08 -9.29
CA LEU A 484 31.33 16.44 -8.31
C LEU A 484 30.73 17.08 -7.05
N LEU A 485 29.80 18.03 -7.23
CA LEU A 485 29.14 18.70 -6.12
C LEU A 485 28.26 17.73 -5.34
N ALA A 486 27.55 16.83 -6.03
CA ALA A 486 26.76 15.77 -5.39
C ALA A 486 27.64 14.82 -4.55
N TRP A 487 28.81 14.42 -5.04
CA TRP A 487 29.77 13.59 -4.29
C TRP A 487 30.44 14.32 -3.13
N VAL A 488 30.69 15.63 -3.25
CA VAL A 488 31.18 16.46 -2.12
C VAL A 488 30.11 16.59 -1.03
N LEU A 489 28.84 16.79 -1.41
CA LEU A 489 27.73 16.79 -0.46
C LEU A 489 27.57 15.42 0.19
N TYR A 490 27.62 14.34 -0.60
CA TYR A 490 27.61 12.97 -0.10
C TYR A 490 28.76 12.74 0.88
N ALA A 491 29.97 13.23 0.58
CA ALA A 491 31.14 13.20 1.46
C ALA A 491 30.84 13.83 2.84
N GLY A 492 30.46 15.10 2.84
CA GLY A 492 30.25 15.87 4.08
C GLY A 492 29.08 15.34 4.91
N CYS A 493 27.93 15.12 4.27
CA CYS A 493 26.73 14.64 4.94
C CYS A 493 26.87 13.19 5.41
N GLY A 494 27.52 12.33 4.62
CA GLY A 494 27.75 10.94 4.99
C GLY A 494 28.65 10.80 6.22
N ILE A 495 29.73 11.60 6.31
CA ILE A 495 30.57 11.66 7.51
C ILE A 495 29.75 12.08 8.73
N TYR A 496 28.90 13.10 8.60
CA TYR A 496 28.02 13.54 9.67
C TYR A 496 27.05 12.42 10.11
N THR A 497 26.35 11.79 9.17
CA THR A 497 25.36 10.73 9.46
C THR A 497 26.00 9.47 10.04
N LEU A 498 27.16 9.06 9.53
CA LEU A 498 27.92 7.93 10.05
C LEU A 498 28.48 8.23 11.44
N SER A 499 28.97 9.44 11.68
CA SER A 499 29.45 9.85 13.01
C SER A 499 28.32 9.84 14.04
N GLY A 500 27.10 10.18 13.64
CA GLY A 500 25.90 10.00 14.46
C GLY A 500 25.73 8.54 14.90
N LEU A 501 25.90 7.57 13.99
CA LEU A 501 25.69 6.14 14.24
C LEU A 501 26.65 5.51 15.28
N ARG A 502 27.69 6.22 15.73
CA ARG A 502 28.66 5.75 16.76
C ARG A 502 28.02 5.24 18.06
N ARG A 503 26.85 5.76 18.44
CA ARG A 503 26.20 5.47 19.74
C ARG A 503 25.13 4.36 19.68
N VAL A 504 24.77 3.88 18.49
CA VAL A 504 23.63 2.94 18.29
C VAL A 504 24.08 1.56 17.82
N ASP A 505 23.90 0.53 18.65
CA ASP A 505 24.26 -0.83 18.26
C ASP A 505 23.23 -1.43 17.28
N GLY A 506 23.72 -2.00 16.18
CA GLY A 506 22.84 -2.64 15.21
C GLY A 506 23.47 -2.92 13.86
N ARG A 507 22.81 -3.79 13.10
CA ARG A 507 23.22 -4.16 11.73
C ARG A 507 23.17 -2.97 10.77
N ALA A 508 22.23 -2.03 10.97
CA ALA A 508 22.09 -0.84 10.13
C ALA A 508 23.36 0.02 10.09
N ARG A 509 24.08 0.16 11.21
CA ARG A 509 25.39 0.83 11.28
C ARG A 509 26.41 0.19 10.33
N GLY A 510 26.52 -1.14 10.37
CA GLY A 510 27.43 -1.89 9.51
C GLY A 510 27.06 -1.78 8.03
N PHE A 511 25.76 -1.87 7.70
CA PHE A 511 25.26 -1.69 6.33
C PHE A 511 25.50 -0.27 5.80
N ALA A 512 25.23 0.77 6.59
CA ALA A 512 25.48 2.16 6.22
C ALA A 512 26.96 2.40 5.88
N HIS A 513 27.86 1.92 6.75
CA HIS A 513 29.30 2.03 6.54
C HIS A 513 29.79 1.19 5.35
N ALA A 514 29.25 -0.01 5.15
CA ALA A 514 29.57 -0.84 4.00
C ALA A 514 29.12 -0.18 2.68
N GLY A 515 27.90 0.36 2.64
CA GLY A 515 27.37 1.12 1.50
C GLY A 515 28.22 2.34 1.18
N TRP A 516 28.64 3.09 2.21
CA TRP A 516 29.56 4.22 2.07
C TRP A 516 30.89 3.84 1.41
N VAL A 517 31.55 2.80 1.93
CA VAL A 517 32.83 2.33 1.40
C VAL A 517 32.66 1.82 -0.03
N ALA A 518 31.58 1.08 -0.31
CA ALA A 518 31.29 0.58 -1.64
C ALA A 518 31.02 1.72 -2.64
N ALA A 519 30.27 2.74 -2.25
CA ALA A 519 29.95 3.89 -3.08
C ALA A 519 31.22 4.62 -3.54
N TRP A 520 32.14 4.94 -2.62
CA TRP A 520 33.42 5.55 -2.97
C TRP A 520 34.31 4.64 -3.80
N THR A 521 34.33 3.34 -3.51
CA THR A 521 35.12 2.36 -4.28
C THR A 521 34.67 2.34 -5.74
N VAL A 522 33.36 2.31 -5.99
CA VAL A 522 32.78 2.30 -7.33
C VAL A 522 32.96 3.64 -8.02
N ALA A 523 32.67 4.75 -7.34
CA ALA A 523 32.76 6.09 -7.95
C ALA A 523 34.18 6.43 -8.40
N LEU A 524 35.17 6.16 -7.55
CA LEU A 524 36.59 6.33 -7.89
C LEU A 524 37.02 5.38 -9.02
N GLY A 525 36.55 4.13 -9.01
CA GLY A 525 36.87 3.16 -10.06
C GLY A 525 36.36 3.61 -11.43
N LEU A 526 35.10 4.07 -11.49
CA LEU A 526 34.50 4.58 -12.72
C LEU A 526 35.19 5.87 -13.21
N GLY A 527 35.52 6.80 -12.30
CA GLY A 527 36.29 8.00 -12.65
C GLY A 527 37.68 7.69 -13.19
N LEU A 528 38.40 6.75 -12.56
CA LEU A 528 39.72 6.32 -13.02
C LEU A 528 39.67 5.56 -14.35
N LEU A 529 38.61 4.77 -14.59
CA LEU A 529 38.38 4.11 -15.88
C LEU A 529 38.20 5.13 -17.00
N GLU A 530 37.36 6.14 -16.78
CA GLU A 530 37.13 7.19 -17.76
C GLU A 530 38.39 8.03 -18.01
N LEU A 531 39.16 8.32 -16.95
CA LEU A 531 40.46 8.96 -17.09
C LEU A 531 41.41 8.13 -17.96
N ALA A 532 41.45 6.81 -17.76
CA ALA A 532 42.29 5.91 -18.55
C ALA A 532 41.91 5.92 -20.04
N LYS A 533 40.60 5.93 -20.33
CA LYS A 533 40.08 6.03 -21.71
C LYS A 533 40.43 7.37 -22.35
N ARG A 534 40.28 8.48 -21.63
CA ARG A 534 40.61 9.84 -22.11
C ARG A 534 42.09 10.02 -22.42
N LEU A 535 42.96 9.38 -21.64
CA LEU A 535 44.40 9.37 -21.86
C LEU A 535 44.83 8.41 -22.97
N GLY A 536 43.91 7.67 -23.59
CA GLY A 536 44.22 6.72 -24.67
C GLY A 536 45.07 5.53 -24.19
N LEU A 537 44.97 5.16 -22.92
CA LEU A 537 45.73 4.04 -22.37
C LEU A 537 45.21 2.70 -22.90
N GLY A 538 46.06 1.67 -22.93
CA GLY A 538 45.68 0.30 -23.29
C GLY A 538 44.67 -0.32 -22.32
N ASP A 539 44.03 -1.42 -22.75
CA ASP A 539 42.99 -2.11 -21.97
C ASP A 539 43.47 -2.66 -20.61
N GLY A 540 44.78 -2.93 -20.49
CA GLY A 540 45.42 -3.33 -19.24
C GLY A 540 45.32 -2.24 -18.17
N TRP A 541 45.43 -0.97 -18.57
CA TRP A 541 45.23 0.17 -17.68
C TRP A 541 43.76 0.37 -17.33
N TRP A 542 42.84 0.16 -18.27
CA TRP A 542 41.40 0.32 -18.03
C TRP A 542 40.93 -0.57 -16.88
N VAL A 543 41.26 -1.85 -16.93
CA VAL A 543 40.87 -2.83 -15.91
C VAL A 543 41.59 -2.55 -14.59
N THR A 544 42.90 -2.29 -14.64
CA THR A 544 43.69 -2.02 -13.42
C THR A 544 43.21 -0.77 -12.71
N LEU A 545 42.99 0.33 -13.42
CA LEU A 545 42.56 1.60 -12.81
C LEU A 545 41.11 1.53 -12.32
N ALA A 546 40.22 0.84 -13.04
CA ALA A 546 38.85 0.60 -12.58
C ALA A 546 38.80 -0.21 -11.27
N ALA A 547 39.65 -1.22 -11.13
CA ALA A 547 39.68 -2.12 -9.97
C ALA A 547 40.68 -1.72 -8.87
N ALA A 548 41.55 -0.74 -9.11
CA ALA A 548 42.54 -0.28 -8.13
C ALA A 548 41.93 0.19 -6.81
N PRO A 549 40.83 0.98 -6.79
CA PRO A 549 40.17 1.34 -5.53
C PRO A 549 39.67 0.13 -4.75
N LEU A 550 39.12 -0.88 -5.43
CA LEU A 550 38.66 -2.12 -4.81
C LEU A 550 39.81 -2.88 -4.17
N LEU A 551 40.93 -3.02 -4.87
CA LEU A 551 42.14 -3.65 -4.34
C LEU A 551 42.68 -2.89 -3.13
N ALA A 552 42.77 -1.56 -3.22
CA ALA A 552 43.27 -0.70 -2.16
C ALA A 552 42.41 -0.78 -0.89
N VAL A 553 41.08 -0.71 -1.04
CA VAL A 553 40.15 -0.81 0.08
C VAL A 553 40.17 -2.23 0.69
N ALA A 554 40.17 -3.29 -0.13
CA ALA A 554 40.29 -4.66 0.35
C ALA A 554 41.59 -4.89 1.14
N ALA A 555 42.73 -4.41 0.61
CA ALA A 555 44.02 -4.45 1.28
C ALA A 555 44.01 -3.65 2.59
N ALA A 556 43.44 -2.45 2.59
CA ALA A 556 43.33 -1.60 3.77
C ALA A 556 42.46 -2.25 4.87
N THR A 557 41.40 -2.99 4.53
CA THR A 557 40.64 -3.75 5.55
C THR A 557 41.46 -4.84 6.26
N LEU A 558 42.53 -5.34 5.62
CA LEU A 558 43.46 -6.32 6.20
C LEU A 558 44.55 -5.64 7.01
N TRP A 559 45.29 -4.71 6.40
CA TRP A 559 46.53 -4.17 6.94
C TRP A 559 46.36 -2.83 7.69
N ARG A 560 45.37 -2.02 7.33
CA ARG A 560 45.11 -0.68 7.92
C ARG A 560 43.63 -0.47 8.25
N PRO A 561 43.01 -1.34 9.09
CA PRO A 561 41.56 -1.32 9.31
C PRO A 561 41.04 -0.02 9.93
N GLY A 562 41.88 0.76 10.61
CA GLY A 562 41.51 2.06 11.17
C GLY A 562 41.21 3.12 10.11
N TRP A 563 41.82 3.05 8.93
CA TRP A 563 41.57 3.99 7.82
C TRP A 563 40.20 3.75 7.21
N ILE A 564 39.88 2.49 6.88
CA ILE A 564 38.57 2.13 6.33
C ILE A 564 37.48 2.24 7.38
N GLY A 565 37.79 1.97 8.65
CA GLY A 565 36.82 2.05 9.73
C GLY A 565 36.39 3.48 10.06
N TRP A 566 37.10 4.52 9.61
CA TRP A 566 36.73 5.91 9.90
C TRP A 566 35.43 6.30 9.16
N PRO A 567 34.47 6.99 9.81
CA PRO A 567 34.51 7.61 11.13
C PRO A 567 34.10 6.70 12.30
N LEU A 568 33.88 5.41 12.08
CA LEU A 568 33.42 4.40 13.05
C LEU A 568 34.53 3.46 13.57
N ALA A 569 35.80 3.90 13.56
CA ALA A 569 36.97 3.02 13.69
C ALA A 569 36.96 2.16 14.97
N THR A 570 36.43 2.68 16.07
CA THR A 570 36.31 1.97 17.36
C THR A 570 35.31 0.81 17.31
N ALA A 571 34.19 0.97 16.60
CA ALA A 571 33.14 -0.04 16.50
C ALA A 571 33.31 -0.97 15.29
N PHE A 572 34.18 -0.63 14.34
CA PHE A 572 34.34 -1.30 13.05
C PHE A 572 34.63 -2.81 13.16
N GLN A 573 35.29 -3.26 14.24
CA GLN A 573 35.62 -4.68 14.42
C GLN A 573 34.40 -5.61 14.38
N ALA A 574 33.21 -5.13 14.77
CA ALA A 574 32.00 -5.93 14.80
C ALA A 574 31.50 -6.36 13.40
N TRP A 575 31.63 -5.51 12.38
CA TRP A 575 31.20 -5.82 11.00
C TRP A 575 32.34 -5.88 9.98
N ARG A 576 33.58 -5.61 10.40
CA ARG A 576 34.78 -5.73 9.56
C ARG A 576 34.88 -7.08 8.84
N PRO A 577 34.67 -8.25 9.48
CA PRO A 577 34.77 -9.53 8.77
C PRO A 577 33.76 -9.64 7.62
N ALA A 578 32.53 -9.15 7.81
CA ALA A 578 31.49 -9.18 6.79
C ALA A 578 31.86 -8.26 5.62
N LEU A 579 32.25 -7.01 5.88
CA LEU A 579 32.68 -6.07 4.83
C LEU A 579 33.90 -6.59 4.07
N ARG A 580 34.93 -7.05 4.79
CA ARG A 580 36.15 -7.62 4.20
C ARG A 580 35.81 -8.81 3.30
N ASN A 581 35.04 -9.77 3.78
CA ASN A 581 34.73 -10.97 3.00
C ASN A 581 33.90 -10.61 1.74
N GLY A 582 32.99 -9.63 1.83
CA GLY A 582 32.28 -9.10 0.68
C GLY A 582 33.22 -8.46 -0.35
N LEU A 583 34.14 -7.58 0.09
CA LEU A 583 35.14 -6.96 -0.78
C LEU A 583 36.09 -7.99 -1.42
N LEU A 584 36.51 -9.01 -0.68
CA LEU A 584 37.34 -10.10 -1.21
C LEU A 584 36.58 -10.92 -2.26
N LEU A 585 35.28 -11.14 -2.09
CA LEU A 585 34.46 -11.80 -3.12
C LEU A 585 34.40 -10.96 -4.40
N VAL A 586 34.12 -9.66 -4.28
CA VAL A 586 34.10 -8.76 -5.44
C VAL A 586 35.49 -8.67 -6.10
N LEU A 587 36.57 -8.66 -5.31
CA LEU A 587 37.94 -8.68 -5.81
C LEU A 587 38.27 -10.00 -6.54
N ALA A 588 37.79 -11.13 -6.04
CA ALA A 588 37.95 -12.42 -6.73
C ALA A 588 37.20 -12.44 -8.07
N LEU A 589 35.99 -11.86 -8.12
CA LEU A 589 35.25 -11.71 -9.37
C LEU A 589 35.98 -10.76 -10.35
N ALA A 590 36.50 -9.64 -9.86
CA ALA A 590 37.31 -8.73 -10.66
C ALA A 590 38.60 -9.39 -11.18
N PHE A 591 39.25 -10.23 -10.37
CA PHE A 591 40.41 -11.02 -10.77
C PHE A 591 40.09 -11.99 -11.91
N VAL A 592 38.96 -12.71 -11.81
CA VAL A 592 38.53 -13.65 -12.86
C VAL A 592 38.14 -12.89 -14.14
N ASN A 593 37.42 -11.77 -14.01
CA ASN A 593 37.10 -10.91 -15.15
C ASN A 593 38.39 -10.38 -15.82
N ALA A 594 39.40 -9.99 -15.04
CA ALA A 594 40.68 -9.53 -15.57
C ALA A 594 41.42 -10.59 -16.41
N LEU A 595 41.12 -11.88 -16.29
CA LEU A 595 41.75 -12.95 -17.10
C LEU A 595 41.33 -12.91 -18.58
N THR A 596 40.21 -12.27 -18.93
CA THR A 596 39.68 -12.24 -20.30
C THR A 596 40.25 -11.10 -21.16
N TRP A 597 40.99 -10.17 -20.55
CA TRP A 597 41.55 -8.99 -21.21
C TRP A 597 42.96 -9.23 -21.74
N SER A 598 43.27 -8.59 -22.88
CA SER A 598 44.55 -8.72 -23.58
C SER A 598 45.71 -8.12 -22.79
N GLY A 599 45.40 -7.13 -21.96
CA GLY A 599 46.36 -6.51 -21.05
C GLY A 599 47.38 -5.65 -21.77
N ASP A 600 46.97 -4.98 -22.85
CA ASP A 600 47.74 -3.93 -23.51
C ASP A 600 48.21 -2.87 -22.51
N ALA A 601 49.51 -2.60 -22.56
CA ALA A 601 50.24 -1.77 -21.62
C ALA A 601 50.44 -0.33 -22.13
N ALA A 602 49.99 -0.02 -23.36
CA ALA A 602 50.21 1.27 -24.01
C ALA A 602 49.91 2.44 -23.06
N PRO A 603 50.81 3.45 -22.97
CA PRO A 603 52.01 3.69 -23.79
C PRO A 603 53.27 2.93 -23.34
N LEU A 604 53.23 2.17 -22.25
CA LEU A 604 54.37 1.38 -21.79
C LEU A 604 54.57 0.13 -22.66
N PRO A 605 55.81 -0.37 -22.80
CA PRO A 605 56.04 -1.66 -23.43
C PRO A 605 55.40 -2.77 -22.60
N TRP A 606 54.78 -3.74 -23.28
CA TRP A 606 54.24 -4.92 -22.61
C TRP A 606 55.38 -5.82 -22.13
N ILE A 607 55.47 -6.00 -20.81
CA ILE A 607 56.44 -6.87 -20.16
C ILE A 607 55.67 -7.83 -19.25
N ALA A 608 55.84 -9.14 -19.46
CA ALA A 608 55.23 -10.18 -18.63
C ALA A 608 55.52 -9.94 -17.15
N LEU A 609 54.50 -10.10 -16.29
CA LEU A 609 54.55 -9.87 -14.83
C LEU A 609 54.71 -8.40 -14.37
N LEU A 610 55.21 -7.50 -15.23
CA LEU A 610 55.40 -6.08 -14.92
C LEU A 610 54.35 -5.18 -15.58
N ASN A 611 53.54 -5.72 -16.49
CA ASN A 611 52.40 -5.04 -17.06
C ASN A 611 51.38 -4.64 -15.97
N PRO A 612 50.77 -3.44 -16.06
CA PRO A 612 49.73 -2.98 -15.13
C PRO A 612 48.68 -4.02 -14.73
N LEU A 613 48.19 -4.82 -15.68
CA LEU A 613 47.16 -5.83 -15.42
C LEU A 613 47.70 -7.03 -14.62
N ASP A 614 48.91 -7.46 -14.95
CA ASP A 614 49.59 -8.57 -14.26
C ASP A 614 49.94 -8.16 -12.83
N LEU A 615 50.42 -6.93 -12.62
CA LEU A 615 50.70 -6.36 -11.29
C LEU A 615 49.44 -6.26 -10.44
N PHE A 616 48.32 -5.81 -11.03
CA PHE A 616 47.02 -5.80 -10.36
C PHE A 616 46.60 -7.23 -9.95
N GLN A 617 46.68 -8.20 -10.87
CA GLN A 617 46.29 -9.58 -10.60
C GLN A 617 47.18 -10.26 -9.55
N ALA A 618 48.48 -9.97 -9.55
CA ALA A 618 49.41 -10.42 -8.51
C ALA A 618 49.07 -9.80 -7.14
N GLY A 619 48.80 -8.48 -7.11
CA GLY A 619 48.35 -7.79 -5.89
C GLY A 619 47.02 -8.34 -5.37
N ALA A 620 46.06 -8.60 -6.26
CA ALA A 620 44.78 -9.20 -5.93
C ALA A 620 44.95 -10.60 -5.34
N LEU A 621 45.82 -11.45 -5.91
CA LEU A 621 46.14 -12.76 -5.34
C LEU A 621 46.75 -12.65 -3.94
N LEU A 622 47.65 -11.70 -3.69
CA LEU A 622 48.23 -11.47 -2.36
C LEU A 622 47.15 -11.05 -1.35
N VAL A 623 46.25 -10.15 -1.72
CA VAL A 623 45.15 -9.69 -0.85
C VAL A 623 44.16 -10.82 -0.60
N LEU A 624 43.78 -11.60 -1.63
CA LEU A 624 42.92 -12.78 -1.50
C LEU A 624 43.57 -13.84 -0.60
N ALA A 625 44.88 -14.05 -0.74
CA ALA A 625 45.63 -15.00 0.07
C ALA A 625 45.59 -14.65 1.56
N ASN A 626 45.92 -13.40 1.89
CA ASN A 626 45.88 -12.89 3.26
C ASN A 626 44.45 -12.88 3.80
N GLY A 627 43.47 -12.56 2.96
CA GLY A 627 42.05 -12.54 3.30
C GLY A 627 41.50 -13.90 3.69
N LEU A 628 41.76 -14.93 2.88
CA LEU A 628 41.36 -16.31 3.13
C LEU A 628 42.04 -16.90 4.37
N GLN A 629 43.31 -16.57 4.62
CA GLN A 629 44.01 -16.96 5.85
C GLN A 629 43.42 -16.30 7.11
N SER A 630 42.89 -15.08 6.97
CA SER A 630 42.27 -14.31 8.05
C SER A 630 40.81 -14.72 8.36
N MET A 631 40.29 -15.78 7.73
CA MET A 631 38.97 -16.35 8.03
C MET A 631 39.04 -17.29 9.26
N PRO A 632 37.90 -17.58 9.93
CA PRO A 632 37.87 -18.53 11.05
C PRO A 632 38.38 -19.92 10.66
N GLN A 633 39.05 -20.63 11.57
CA GLN A 633 39.65 -21.95 11.29
C GLN A 633 38.64 -23.01 10.82
N ARG A 634 37.37 -22.87 11.24
CA ARG A 634 36.25 -23.75 10.80
C ARG A 634 35.77 -23.47 9.37
N SER A 635 36.25 -22.42 8.71
CA SER A 635 35.83 -22.06 7.35
C SER A 635 36.37 -23.06 6.32
N ARG A 636 35.48 -23.66 5.53
CA ARG A 636 35.86 -24.52 4.39
C ARG A 636 36.75 -23.78 3.38
N LEU A 637 36.46 -22.51 3.12
CA LEU A 637 37.26 -21.68 2.20
C LEU A 637 38.69 -21.49 2.71
N ARG A 638 38.90 -21.39 4.03
CA ARG A 638 40.24 -21.34 4.62
C ARG A 638 40.98 -22.67 4.47
N ALA A 639 40.28 -23.80 4.64
CA ALA A 639 40.87 -25.12 4.45
C ALA A 639 41.29 -25.35 2.98
N GLN A 640 40.50 -24.86 2.02
CA GLN A 640 40.75 -24.99 0.58
C GLN A 640 41.65 -23.90 -0.01
N HIS A 641 41.98 -22.86 0.76
CA HIS A 641 42.82 -21.73 0.34
C HIS A 641 44.08 -22.12 -0.47
N PRO A 642 44.94 -23.07 -0.05
CA PRO A 642 46.13 -23.41 -0.84
C PRO A 642 45.79 -23.97 -2.23
N MET A 643 44.69 -24.72 -2.36
CA MET A 643 44.20 -25.21 -3.64
C MET A 643 43.63 -24.05 -4.49
N LEU A 644 42.81 -23.18 -3.90
CA LEU A 644 42.22 -22.03 -4.59
C LEU A 644 43.29 -21.07 -5.13
N LEU A 645 44.33 -20.77 -4.34
CA LEU A 645 45.46 -19.96 -4.79
C LEU A 645 46.28 -20.66 -5.88
N ALA A 646 46.48 -21.97 -5.78
CA ALA A 646 47.22 -22.72 -6.79
C ALA A 646 46.48 -22.70 -8.14
N VAL A 647 45.16 -22.89 -8.12
CA VAL A 647 44.31 -22.80 -9.32
C VAL A 647 44.32 -21.38 -9.89
N ALA A 648 44.14 -20.36 -9.05
CA ALA A 648 44.14 -18.97 -9.51
C ALA A 648 45.51 -18.51 -10.04
N GLY A 649 46.60 -18.94 -9.39
CA GLY A 649 47.96 -18.70 -9.86
C GLY A 649 48.28 -19.43 -11.17
N PHE A 650 47.85 -20.69 -11.31
CA PHE A 650 47.98 -21.45 -12.55
C PHE A 650 47.22 -20.80 -13.70
N ALA A 651 45.98 -20.35 -13.46
CA ALA A 651 45.19 -19.62 -14.44
C ALA A 651 45.86 -18.30 -14.84
N LEU A 652 46.38 -17.53 -13.88
CA LEU A 652 47.10 -16.29 -14.14
C LEU A 652 48.33 -16.54 -15.02
N ILE A 653 49.20 -17.49 -14.66
CA ILE A 653 50.42 -17.77 -15.43
C ILE A 653 50.08 -18.26 -16.84
N SER A 654 49.03 -19.09 -16.97
CA SER A 654 48.55 -19.53 -18.28
C SER A 654 48.08 -18.34 -19.13
N VAL A 655 47.30 -17.42 -18.56
CA VAL A 655 46.83 -16.21 -19.28
C VAL A 655 47.98 -15.25 -19.59
N ILE A 656 48.95 -15.07 -18.70
CA ILE A 656 50.16 -14.26 -18.99
C ILE A 656 50.92 -14.87 -20.17
N THR A 657 50.97 -16.21 -20.27
CA THR A 657 51.55 -16.91 -21.42
C THR A 657 50.76 -16.62 -22.69
N LEU A 658 49.43 -16.64 -22.64
CA LEU A 658 48.57 -16.24 -23.77
C LEU A 658 48.84 -14.78 -24.17
N ARG A 659 48.92 -13.85 -23.21
CA ARG A 659 49.22 -12.44 -23.47
C ARG A 659 50.59 -12.26 -24.11
N ALA A 660 51.60 -13.01 -23.67
CA ALA A 660 52.93 -12.98 -24.28
C ALA A 660 52.89 -13.41 -25.76
N THR A 661 52.13 -14.47 -26.09
CA THR A 661 51.96 -14.90 -27.49
C THR A 661 51.15 -13.91 -28.33
N HIS A 662 50.27 -13.13 -27.71
CA HIS A 662 49.57 -12.04 -28.39
C HIS A 662 50.50 -10.86 -28.69
N HIS A 663 51.17 -10.32 -27.66
CA HIS A 663 51.99 -9.11 -27.77
C HIS A 663 53.33 -9.32 -28.46
N TRP A 664 54.02 -10.44 -28.20
CA TRP A 664 55.32 -10.73 -28.83
C TRP A 664 55.21 -11.68 -30.03
N GLY A 665 54.18 -12.54 -30.04
CA GLY A 665 53.95 -13.51 -31.09
C GLY A 665 53.02 -13.05 -32.21
N GLY A 666 52.38 -11.89 -32.08
CA GLY A 666 51.50 -11.31 -33.10
C GLY A 666 50.19 -12.08 -33.33
N VAL A 667 49.79 -12.93 -32.39
CA VAL A 667 48.55 -13.72 -32.50
C VAL A 667 47.37 -12.92 -31.99
N ASP A 668 46.30 -12.74 -32.77
CA ASP A 668 45.11 -11.99 -32.34
C ASP A 668 44.49 -12.50 -31.03
N TRP A 669 44.11 -11.58 -30.13
CA TRP A 669 43.43 -11.91 -28.85
C TRP A 669 41.96 -12.31 -29.09
N ARG A 670 41.76 -13.53 -29.57
CA ARG A 670 40.45 -14.13 -29.85
C ARG A 670 40.43 -15.61 -29.44
N PRO A 671 39.26 -16.24 -29.22
CA PRO A 671 39.19 -17.66 -28.86
C PRO A 671 39.93 -18.60 -29.84
N SER A 672 40.06 -18.21 -31.11
CA SER A 672 40.82 -18.93 -32.14
C SER A 672 42.33 -18.99 -31.88
N MET A 673 42.89 -18.14 -31.02
CA MET A 673 44.33 -18.17 -30.70
C MET A 673 44.77 -19.53 -30.16
N LEU A 674 43.86 -20.24 -29.47
CA LEU A 674 44.10 -21.58 -28.93
C LEU A 674 44.31 -22.63 -30.03
N GLN A 675 44.04 -22.34 -31.30
CA GLN A 675 44.32 -23.24 -32.41
C GLN A 675 45.72 -23.02 -33.00
N THR A 676 46.45 -21.99 -32.56
CA THR A 676 47.77 -21.65 -33.10
C THR A 676 48.87 -22.49 -32.47
N SER A 677 49.80 -23.00 -33.27
CA SER A 677 50.93 -23.82 -32.79
C SER A 677 51.80 -23.09 -31.76
N LEU A 678 52.07 -21.79 -31.97
CA LEU A 678 52.84 -20.96 -31.05
C LEU A 678 52.22 -20.93 -29.64
N VAL A 679 50.90 -20.73 -29.56
CA VAL A 679 50.15 -20.69 -28.30
C VAL A 679 50.18 -22.03 -27.59
N GLN A 680 49.96 -23.12 -28.32
CA GLN A 680 49.96 -24.46 -27.75
C GLN A 680 51.34 -24.87 -27.23
N THR A 681 52.40 -24.62 -28.01
CA THR A 681 53.79 -24.84 -27.62
C THR A 681 54.16 -24.03 -26.38
N ALA A 682 53.86 -22.72 -26.35
CA ALA A 682 54.19 -21.85 -25.21
C ALA A 682 53.52 -22.34 -23.91
N LEU A 683 52.22 -22.70 -23.96
CA LEU A 683 51.51 -23.27 -22.82
C LEU A 683 52.14 -24.59 -22.36
N THR A 684 52.48 -25.49 -23.29
CA THR A 684 53.11 -26.78 -22.97
C THR A 684 54.45 -26.58 -22.27
N VAL A 685 55.31 -25.67 -22.75
CA VAL A 685 56.60 -25.35 -22.13
C VAL A 685 56.41 -24.79 -20.72
N VAL A 686 55.54 -23.77 -20.57
CA VAL A 686 55.29 -23.13 -19.26
C VAL A 686 54.67 -24.10 -18.27
N TRP A 687 53.69 -24.91 -18.68
CA TRP A 687 53.09 -25.93 -17.81
C TRP A 687 54.09 -27.01 -17.38
N SER A 688 55.01 -27.43 -18.28
CA SER A 688 56.09 -28.35 -17.94
C SER A 688 57.02 -27.75 -16.87
N MET A 689 57.45 -26.50 -17.07
CA MET A 689 58.29 -25.79 -16.09
C MET A 689 57.58 -25.66 -14.73
N LEU A 690 56.30 -25.28 -14.72
CA LEU A 690 55.51 -25.19 -13.48
C LEU A 690 55.36 -26.55 -12.79
N GLY A 691 55.11 -27.61 -13.56
CA GLY A 691 55.01 -28.98 -13.07
C GLY A 691 56.30 -29.41 -12.38
N VAL A 692 57.44 -29.19 -13.03
CA VAL A 692 58.77 -29.48 -12.49
C VAL A 692 59.12 -28.65 -11.26
N ILE A 693 58.87 -27.34 -11.30
CA ILE A 693 59.08 -26.46 -10.13
C ILE A 693 58.23 -26.92 -8.95
N GLY A 694 56.94 -27.20 -9.17
CA GLY A 694 56.03 -27.72 -8.15
C GLY A 694 56.51 -29.06 -7.58
N TRP A 695 56.98 -29.96 -8.44
CA TRP A 695 57.50 -31.27 -8.06
C TRP A 695 58.78 -31.16 -7.21
N VAL A 696 59.76 -30.36 -7.64
CA VAL A 696 61.04 -30.14 -6.94
C VAL A 696 60.84 -29.38 -5.62
N VAL A 697 60.08 -28.28 -5.63
CA VAL A 697 59.79 -27.50 -4.41
C VAL A 697 58.95 -28.31 -3.43
N GLY A 698 58.01 -29.12 -3.91
CA GLY A 698 57.22 -30.05 -3.11
C GLY A 698 58.09 -31.09 -2.40
N SER A 699 59.10 -31.64 -3.09
CA SER A 699 60.08 -32.57 -2.52
C SER A 699 60.98 -31.87 -1.48
N ARG A 700 61.61 -30.73 -1.84
CA ARG A 700 62.51 -29.99 -0.94
C ARG A 700 61.83 -29.44 0.31
N ARG A 701 60.55 -29.05 0.24
CA ARG A 701 59.80 -28.50 1.38
C ARG A 701 58.97 -29.55 2.14
N GLY A 702 59.05 -30.84 1.77
CA GLY A 702 58.26 -31.91 2.38
C GLY A 702 56.74 -31.75 2.23
N ARG A 703 56.28 -30.96 1.24
CA ARG A 703 54.85 -30.67 1.04
C ARG A 703 54.25 -31.60 -0.01
N ARG A 704 53.69 -32.72 0.45
CA ARG A 704 53.11 -33.75 -0.42
C ARG A 704 52.01 -33.25 -1.36
N THR A 705 51.22 -32.26 -0.94
CA THR A 705 50.17 -31.64 -1.78
C THR A 705 50.75 -30.89 -2.98
N LEU A 706 51.85 -30.15 -2.80
CA LEU A 706 52.55 -29.44 -3.87
C LEU A 706 53.28 -30.41 -4.81
N TRP A 707 53.88 -31.46 -4.23
CA TRP A 707 54.53 -32.54 -4.98
C TRP A 707 53.52 -33.27 -5.87
N LEU A 708 52.35 -33.64 -5.33
CA LEU A 708 51.28 -34.30 -6.08
C LEU A 708 50.71 -33.38 -7.16
N ALA A 709 50.50 -32.10 -6.87
CA ALA A 709 50.02 -31.13 -7.85
C ALA A 709 50.99 -30.97 -9.03
N GLY A 710 52.31 -30.93 -8.77
CA GLY A 710 53.35 -30.93 -9.81
C GLY A 710 53.32 -32.21 -10.67
N ALA A 711 53.23 -33.38 -10.03
CA ALA A 711 53.14 -34.66 -10.73
C ALA A 711 51.87 -34.78 -11.59
N VAL A 712 50.71 -34.35 -11.08
CA VAL A 712 49.45 -34.32 -11.84
C VAL A 712 49.55 -33.36 -13.02
N LEU A 713 50.12 -32.17 -12.83
CA LEU A 713 50.32 -31.22 -13.93
C LEU A 713 51.23 -31.80 -15.02
N MET A 714 52.31 -32.49 -14.65
CA MET A 714 53.16 -33.19 -15.62
C MET A 714 52.40 -34.29 -16.37
N ALA A 715 51.57 -35.08 -15.68
CA ALA A 715 50.73 -36.08 -16.34
C ALA A 715 49.72 -35.45 -17.33
N VAL A 716 49.13 -34.29 -16.95
CA VAL A 716 48.25 -33.52 -17.84
C VAL A 716 49.00 -33.00 -19.06
N VAL A 717 50.22 -32.50 -18.90
CA VAL A 717 51.05 -32.04 -20.03
C VAL A 717 51.39 -33.20 -20.97
N LEU A 718 51.75 -34.37 -20.44
CA LEU A 718 51.99 -35.57 -21.26
C LEU A 718 50.74 -35.97 -22.04
N ALA A 719 49.58 -35.99 -21.39
CA ALA A 719 48.31 -36.27 -22.06
C ALA A 719 47.99 -35.24 -23.15
N LYS A 720 48.21 -33.94 -22.87
CA LYS A 720 48.02 -32.86 -23.84
C LYS A 720 48.95 -33.02 -25.06
N LEU A 721 50.22 -33.31 -24.83
CA LEU A 721 51.21 -33.54 -25.90
C LEU A 721 50.74 -34.64 -26.86
N VAL A 722 50.24 -35.76 -26.32
CA VAL A 722 49.77 -36.91 -27.11
C VAL A 722 48.44 -36.65 -27.81
N LEU A 723 47.48 -35.98 -27.15
CA LEU A 723 46.10 -35.85 -27.64
C LEU A 723 45.88 -34.64 -28.54
N VAL A 724 46.46 -33.50 -28.17
CA VAL A 724 46.22 -32.18 -28.77
C VAL A 724 47.40 -31.77 -29.65
N ASP A 725 48.62 -31.86 -29.13
CA ASP A 725 49.80 -31.36 -29.86
C ASP A 725 50.24 -32.33 -30.98
N ARG A 726 49.72 -33.57 -31.03
CA ARG A 726 49.95 -34.52 -32.14
C ARG A 726 49.59 -33.95 -33.52
N GLN A 727 48.60 -33.06 -33.58
CA GLN A 727 48.15 -32.43 -34.83
C GLN A 727 49.16 -31.41 -35.37
N HIS A 728 50.13 -31.00 -34.54
CA HIS A 728 51.16 -30.00 -34.86
C HIS A 728 52.57 -30.61 -35.00
N LEU A 729 52.69 -31.94 -35.00
CA LEU A 729 53.96 -32.67 -35.18
C LEU A 729 54.63 -32.44 -36.55
N GLY A 730 53.89 -31.87 -37.52
CA GLY A 730 54.43 -31.47 -38.82
C GLY A 730 55.22 -30.15 -38.84
N ASN A 731 55.36 -29.45 -37.71
CA ASN A 731 56.06 -28.16 -37.61
C ASN A 731 57.24 -28.22 -36.61
N LEU A 732 58.34 -27.52 -36.90
CA LEU A 732 59.59 -27.47 -36.12
C LEU A 732 59.36 -27.17 -34.62
N LEU A 733 58.42 -26.27 -34.32
CA LEU A 733 58.08 -25.87 -32.95
C LEU A 733 57.42 -27.00 -32.13
N GLY A 734 56.66 -27.88 -32.79
CA GLY A 734 56.03 -29.05 -32.16
C GLY A 734 57.06 -30.08 -31.74
N ILE A 735 58.02 -30.38 -32.62
CA ILE A 735 59.11 -31.34 -32.36
C ILE A 735 60.01 -30.86 -31.21
N ALA A 736 60.36 -29.56 -31.19
CA ALA A 736 61.16 -28.97 -30.12
C ALA A 736 60.49 -29.08 -28.73
N SER A 737 59.15 -28.97 -28.67
CA SER A 737 58.38 -29.08 -27.42
C SER A 737 58.41 -30.50 -26.83
N PHE A 738 58.34 -31.52 -27.68
CA PHE A 738 58.42 -32.93 -27.28
C PHE A 738 59.80 -33.31 -26.71
N ILE A 739 60.88 -32.86 -27.37
CA ILE A 739 62.26 -33.10 -26.92
C ILE A 739 62.52 -32.38 -25.59
N ALA A 740 62.09 -31.12 -25.46
CA ALA A 740 62.24 -30.35 -24.23
C ALA A 740 61.50 -31.00 -23.05
N TYR A 741 60.27 -31.48 -23.24
CA TYR A 741 59.51 -32.20 -22.22
C TYR A 741 60.21 -33.49 -21.76
N GLY A 742 60.69 -34.30 -22.72
CA GLY A 742 61.39 -35.55 -22.43
C GLY A 742 62.65 -35.34 -21.59
N LEU A 743 63.50 -34.38 -21.96
CA LEU A 743 64.70 -34.02 -21.20
C LEU A 743 64.37 -33.51 -19.77
N LEU A 744 63.30 -32.72 -19.64
CA LEU A 744 62.87 -32.17 -18.37
C LEU A 744 62.40 -33.27 -17.40
N CYS A 745 61.64 -34.26 -17.89
CA CYS A 745 61.20 -35.42 -17.11
C CYS A 745 62.36 -36.27 -16.59
N THR A 746 63.37 -36.50 -17.44
CA THR A 746 64.58 -37.26 -17.05
C THR A 746 65.36 -36.54 -15.95
N ALA A 747 65.50 -35.21 -16.04
CA ALA A 747 66.15 -34.41 -15.01
C ALA A 747 65.41 -34.47 -13.65
N VAL A 748 64.07 -34.45 -13.65
CA VAL A 748 63.28 -34.49 -12.40
C VAL A 748 63.32 -35.84 -11.70
N GLY A 749 63.34 -36.94 -12.46
CA GLY A 749 63.48 -38.30 -11.90
C GLY A 749 64.74 -38.48 -11.05
N TYR A 750 65.79 -37.69 -11.33
CA TYR A 750 67.06 -37.70 -10.57
C TYR A 750 67.03 -36.81 -9.32
N PHE A 751 66.32 -35.67 -9.32
CA PHE A 751 66.43 -34.64 -8.26
C PHE A 751 65.27 -34.57 -7.25
N ALA A 752 64.16 -35.31 -7.41
CA ALA A 752 62.95 -35.11 -6.60
C ALA A 752 62.24 -36.41 -6.15
N PRO A 753 62.84 -37.24 -5.26
CA PRO A 753 62.18 -38.41 -4.69
C PRO A 753 60.93 -38.04 -3.86
N ALA A 754 60.00 -38.99 -3.74
CA ALA A 754 58.71 -38.79 -3.10
C ALA A 754 58.86 -38.56 -1.56
N PRO A 755 58.21 -37.52 -0.99
CA PRO A 755 58.26 -37.28 0.45
C PRO A 755 57.50 -38.36 1.26
N PRO A 756 57.99 -38.75 2.45
CA PRO A 756 57.42 -39.83 3.25
C PRO A 756 55.98 -39.55 3.69
N LYS A 757 55.16 -40.60 3.81
CA LYS A 757 53.77 -40.50 4.32
C LYS A 757 53.81 -40.19 5.82
N THR A 758 53.07 -39.17 6.28
CA THR A 758 52.87 -38.93 7.72
C THR A 758 52.28 -40.19 8.36
N ALA A 759 52.97 -40.77 9.34
CA ALA A 759 52.51 -41.96 10.04
C ALA A 759 51.19 -41.67 10.76
N ALA A 760 50.21 -42.57 10.62
CA ALA A 760 49.02 -42.57 11.46
C ALA A 760 49.46 -42.75 12.94
N PRO A 761 48.77 -42.13 13.91
CA PRO A 761 49.07 -42.36 15.31
C PRO A 761 48.94 -43.86 15.59
N ARG A 762 50.00 -44.49 16.11
CA ARG A 762 49.91 -45.85 16.66
C ARG A 762 49.06 -45.77 17.91
N ASP A 763 47.91 -46.45 17.90
CA ASP A 763 47.18 -46.79 19.12
C ASP A 763 48.09 -47.66 20.00
N SER A 764 48.63 -47.06 21.07
CA SER A 764 49.25 -47.78 22.16
C SER A 764 48.17 -48.16 23.17
N SER A 765 47.50 -49.27 22.93
CA SER A 765 46.73 -49.98 23.95
C SER A 765 46.85 -51.47 23.74
N GLY A 766 47.71 -52.12 24.54
CA GLY A 766 47.79 -53.57 24.58
C GLY A 766 49.14 -54.11 25.01
N GLU A 767 49.57 -53.81 26.25
CA GLU A 767 50.47 -54.70 27.00
C GLU A 767 50.50 -54.32 28.48
N THR A 768 49.71 -55.02 29.29
CA THR A 768 50.09 -55.52 30.62
C THR A 768 49.19 -56.71 30.93
N ALA A 769 49.81 -57.89 30.94
CA ALA A 769 49.34 -59.08 31.66
C ALA A 769 49.49 -58.87 33.17
#